data_AF-A0A5C6M624-F1
#
_entry.id   AF-A0A5C6M624-F1
#
_cell.length_a   1.000
_cell.length_b   1.000
_cell.length_c   1.000
_cell.angle_alpha   90.00
_cell.angle_beta   90.00
_cell.angle_gamma   90.00
#
_symmetry.space_group_name_H-M   'P 1'
#
loop_
_entity.id
_entity.type
_entity.pdbx_description
1 polymer ?
#
loop_
_entity_poly.entity_id
_entity_poly.type
_entity_poly.pdbx_seq_one_letter_code
_entity_poly.pdbx_strand_id
1 'polypeptide(L)'
;ANAWLIDESGKAAYDINSVRGTVQRVSPDFSRRETICTGIRFPIAFAFNTRGDLFCTDQEGATWLSNGNPLDELLHIRLDAAAGRVNPTGRQHFGFPPRHPRHNPGVIDEPSTFDFGPQHQSTCGMVFNEPVHGGRVFGPAAWRGQALVAGESRGKIWRTQLVATDSGYVAAATLIACLQMLTVDVCVSPAGDLLVACHSGPPDWGTGPTGPGRLFRIRYADSGLPQPTLAWSEGPREFRIAFDRPVDPGLLSGLAERVRVEYGEHVRAGDRFETLVPPYAVVRAQQLRPRFRLPVGSAALSADRRTVLLNTERLPQRATYAVTLPWSAAGVSGAVAGALPAQHPQVDVELQPHGLQVLTEHSAGSDAASRWLPHVDLSVSQQLTAGSHSHDSLWSELSTGAGMRLRTKLDLRSMLRPAVQPGTTLDYEWPAETAVVTFRANRPLQLTAGVAGRLLEVQGLHAGEHWVSVFTAPADVSELIDLQIDLAAGSGVPQLTAVWHTNEDSRARPFPLRRFVLPWVSEGTVAGAIDGLATAVPELQGGSWGRGRRVFHSDAAGCYRCHAMQGRGAAIGPDLGNLIHRDYASVLRDLQNPGFAINPDYVGQTVVLKDGRVLTGVLQTRGDRMLLGDAQGRQTELRSDEIEQMQPATTSVMPQGIVEKLSAEDLRDLLTYLMTPAPRMPLDSPLPAPPLRTQSEVAAVLAGSRGVDELRPLRPLQIVLVDGVKDHGPGEHDYPAWRTAWQELLSSAEAVNVRVVREFPDDELLATADILVFFQKGSFEDPRPDRMDAFLQRGGGAVYIHWAVNGNDKVRDFAKRIGIASWGGRIAFRHGPLTLDIHNQDHPIVRNYQRLQLYDESYWKLTGDPGDVTLLATSVEDGMATPQMWVRDHQPGRVFVSIPGHYSWTFDDPLFRVLLLRGIAWTANEPVDRFNELVFPAARMSR
;
A
#
# COMPACT_ATOMS: atom_id res chain seq x y z
N ALA A 1 -33.20 23.54 -20.61
CA ALA A 1 -33.23 22.97 -21.98
C ALA A 1 -34.54 22.20 -22.17
N ASN A 2 -35.12 22.16 -23.37
CA ASN A 2 -36.42 21.52 -23.63
C ASN A 2 -36.28 20.20 -24.42
N ALA A 3 -35.68 19.17 -23.79
CA ALA A 3 -35.36 17.91 -24.48
C ALA A 3 -36.59 17.09 -24.89
N TRP A 4 -37.72 17.25 -24.20
CA TRP A 4 -38.98 16.55 -24.50
C TRP A 4 -39.92 17.36 -25.40
N LEU A 5 -39.46 18.51 -25.93
CA LEU A 5 -40.26 19.41 -26.77
C LEU A 5 -41.58 19.82 -26.08
N ILE A 6 -41.48 20.19 -24.81
CA ILE A 6 -42.57 20.67 -23.96
C ILE A 6 -43.10 21.98 -24.53
N ASP A 7 -44.39 22.04 -24.85
CA ASP A 7 -45.06 23.25 -25.32
C ASP A 7 -45.41 24.22 -24.15
N GLU A 8 -45.99 25.37 -24.47
CA GLU A 8 -46.42 26.37 -23.47
C GLU A 8 -47.46 25.83 -22.48
N SER A 9 -48.15 24.73 -22.80
CA SER A 9 -49.11 24.04 -21.92
C SER A 9 -48.46 22.99 -21.02
N GLY A 10 -47.14 22.78 -21.12
CA GLY A 10 -46.42 21.77 -20.35
C GLY A 10 -46.48 20.35 -20.95
N LYS A 11 -46.98 20.20 -22.19
CA LYS A 11 -47.13 18.90 -22.85
C LYS A 11 -45.90 18.58 -23.70
N ALA A 12 -45.29 17.42 -23.48
CA ALA A 12 -44.18 16.93 -24.29
C ALA A 12 -44.65 16.54 -25.70
N ALA A 13 -43.96 17.03 -26.73
CA ALA A 13 -44.19 16.66 -28.14
C ALA A 13 -43.18 15.62 -28.68
N TYR A 14 -42.25 15.14 -27.85
CA TYR A 14 -41.34 14.07 -28.23
C TYR A 14 -42.09 12.73 -28.43
N ASP A 15 -41.91 12.13 -29.61
CA ASP A 15 -42.46 10.82 -29.95
C ASP A 15 -41.35 9.77 -30.05
N ILE A 16 -41.37 8.82 -29.11
CA ILE A 16 -40.41 7.70 -29.01
C ILE A 16 -40.50 6.75 -30.21
N ASN A 17 -41.61 6.75 -30.95
CA ASN A 17 -41.79 5.95 -32.16
C ASN A 17 -41.29 6.65 -33.43
N SER A 18 -40.89 7.93 -33.33
CA SER A 18 -40.31 8.66 -34.45
C SER A 18 -38.93 8.11 -34.84
N VAL A 19 -38.46 8.47 -36.03
CA VAL A 19 -37.11 8.09 -36.51
C VAL A 19 -36.01 9.06 -36.08
N ARG A 20 -36.31 10.05 -35.23
CA ARG A 20 -35.31 11.02 -34.75
C ARG A 20 -34.47 10.38 -33.64
N GLY A 21 -33.14 10.55 -33.68
CA GLY A 21 -32.24 10.00 -32.66
C GLY A 21 -32.26 8.47 -32.62
N THR A 22 -32.24 7.83 -33.79
CA THR A 22 -32.39 6.37 -33.91
C THR A 22 -31.36 5.77 -34.85
N VAL A 23 -31.10 4.47 -34.68
CA VAL A 23 -30.33 3.67 -35.65
C VAL A 23 -31.30 2.86 -36.49
N GLN A 24 -31.13 2.94 -37.81
CA GLN A 24 -32.02 2.29 -38.78
C GLN A 24 -31.27 1.19 -39.53
N ARG A 25 -31.82 -0.02 -39.53
CA ARG A 25 -31.44 -1.09 -40.46
C ARG A 25 -32.24 -0.92 -41.74
N VAL A 26 -31.55 -0.76 -42.84
CA VAL A 26 -32.15 -0.55 -44.17
C VAL A 26 -31.78 -1.73 -45.06
N SER A 27 -32.74 -2.30 -45.77
CA SER A 27 -32.46 -3.36 -46.74
C SER A 27 -31.61 -2.82 -47.91
N PRO A 28 -30.78 -3.65 -48.58
CA PRO A 28 -29.91 -3.18 -49.66
C PRO A 28 -30.63 -2.50 -50.83
N ASP A 29 -31.91 -2.85 -51.05
CA ASP A 29 -32.80 -2.27 -52.07
C ASP A 29 -33.60 -1.05 -51.55
N PHE A 30 -33.37 -0.61 -50.31
CA PHE A 30 -34.07 0.47 -49.62
C PHE A 30 -35.59 0.27 -49.47
N SER A 31 -36.12 -0.92 -49.74
CA SER A 31 -37.56 -1.21 -49.66
C SER A 31 -38.06 -1.42 -48.23
N ARG A 32 -37.17 -1.79 -47.30
CA ARG A 32 -37.47 -2.04 -45.89
C ARG A 32 -36.56 -1.20 -45.01
N ARG A 33 -37.16 -0.61 -43.97
CA ARG A 33 -36.45 0.09 -42.91
C ARG A 33 -36.99 -0.37 -41.56
N GLU A 34 -36.10 -0.71 -40.66
CA GLU A 34 -36.40 -1.10 -39.28
C GLU A 34 -35.58 -0.25 -38.32
N THR A 35 -36.25 0.34 -37.33
CA THR A 35 -35.56 1.01 -36.22
C THR A 35 -35.01 -0.02 -35.24
N ILE A 36 -33.72 0.04 -34.96
CA ILE A 36 -32.98 -0.92 -34.12
C ILE A 36 -32.89 -0.44 -32.69
N CYS A 37 -32.47 0.80 -32.50
CA CYS A 37 -32.46 1.47 -31.20
C CYS A 37 -32.92 2.91 -31.34
N THR A 38 -33.26 3.50 -30.19
CA THR A 38 -33.65 4.90 -30.03
C THR A 38 -32.70 5.56 -29.03
N GLY A 39 -32.84 6.86 -28.81
CA GLY A 39 -32.09 7.53 -27.74
C GLY A 39 -30.67 7.93 -28.09
N ILE A 40 -30.26 7.80 -29.34
CA ILE A 40 -28.92 8.19 -29.78
C ILE A 40 -28.87 9.70 -29.97
N ARG A 41 -27.92 10.38 -29.32
CA ARG A 41 -27.81 11.84 -29.36
C ARG A 41 -26.84 12.31 -30.44
N PHE A 42 -25.57 11.97 -30.29
CA PHE A 42 -24.50 12.47 -31.16
C PHE A 42 -23.50 11.34 -31.47
N PRO A 43 -23.91 10.39 -32.34
CA PRO A 43 -23.07 9.26 -32.69
C PRO A 43 -22.01 9.69 -33.71
N ILE A 44 -20.73 9.52 -33.37
CA ILE A 44 -19.63 9.92 -34.27
C ILE A 44 -19.08 8.71 -35.04
N ALA A 45 -18.96 7.55 -34.40
CA ALA A 45 -18.41 6.36 -35.03
C ALA A 45 -19.28 5.13 -34.77
N PHE A 46 -19.46 4.32 -35.82
CA PHE A 46 -20.04 2.98 -35.74
C PHE A 46 -19.02 1.98 -36.28
N ALA A 47 -18.87 0.84 -35.61
CA ALA A 47 -18.06 -0.25 -36.11
C ALA A 47 -18.66 -1.61 -35.74
N PHE A 48 -18.52 -2.57 -36.66
CA PHE A 48 -18.79 -3.97 -36.41
C PHE A 48 -17.51 -4.67 -35.95
N ASN A 49 -17.60 -5.46 -34.89
CA ASN A 49 -16.51 -6.36 -34.53
C ASN A 49 -16.52 -7.59 -35.46
N THR A 50 -15.54 -8.47 -35.29
CA THR A 50 -15.42 -9.72 -36.06
C THR A 50 -16.53 -10.74 -35.78
N ARG A 51 -17.34 -10.54 -34.73
CA ARG A 51 -18.53 -11.34 -34.42
C ARG A 51 -19.79 -10.83 -35.12
N GLY A 52 -19.71 -9.67 -35.78
CA GLY A 52 -20.86 -9.01 -36.41
C GLY A 52 -21.71 -8.18 -35.44
N ASP A 53 -21.22 -7.93 -34.22
CA ASP A 53 -21.90 -7.09 -33.24
C ASP A 53 -21.58 -5.60 -33.48
N LEU A 54 -22.59 -4.74 -33.39
CA LEU A 54 -22.49 -3.31 -33.70
C LEU A 54 -22.20 -2.48 -32.44
N PHE A 55 -21.18 -1.64 -32.52
CA PHE A 55 -20.84 -0.66 -31.49
C PHE A 55 -20.92 0.76 -32.00
N CYS A 56 -21.17 1.70 -31.09
CA CYS A 56 -21.24 3.13 -31.37
C CYS A 56 -20.52 3.94 -30.29
N THR A 57 -19.75 4.96 -30.67
CA THR A 57 -19.35 6.01 -29.73
C THR A 57 -20.41 7.12 -29.74
N ASP A 58 -21.01 7.42 -28.60
CA ASP A 58 -21.96 8.53 -28.45
C ASP A 58 -21.34 9.61 -27.56
N GLN A 59 -21.32 10.83 -28.09
CA GLN A 59 -20.63 11.96 -27.51
C GLN A 59 -21.55 12.76 -26.58
N GLU A 60 -21.03 13.08 -25.40
CA GLU A 60 -21.60 14.04 -24.43
C GLU A 60 -23.01 13.74 -23.88
N GLY A 61 -23.53 12.51 -23.91
CA GLY A 61 -24.58 11.96 -23.02
C GLY A 61 -25.80 12.81 -22.58
N ALA A 62 -26.12 13.92 -23.25
CA ALA A 62 -27.03 14.98 -22.78
C ALA A 62 -26.59 15.74 -21.50
N THR A 63 -25.30 16.08 -21.36
CA THR A 63 -24.70 16.80 -20.20
C THR A 63 -25.42 18.07 -19.70
N TRP A 64 -26.24 18.72 -20.53
CA TRP A 64 -27.03 19.91 -20.17
C TRP A 64 -28.39 19.60 -19.52
N LEU A 65 -28.75 18.33 -19.38
CA LEU A 65 -29.96 17.88 -18.68
C LEU A 65 -29.58 17.36 -17.30
N SER A 66 -30.41 17.66 -16.29
CA SER A 66 -30.14 17.27 -14.90
C SER A 66 -29.89 15.77 -14.73
N ASN A 67 -30.50 14.90 -15.54
CA ASN A 67 -30.30 13.44 -15.53
C ASN A 67 -29.68 12.89 -16.83
N GLY A 68 -29.04 13.73 -17.64
CA GLY A 68 -28.25 13.22 -18.77
C GLY A 68 -27.01 12.48 -18.30
N ASN A 69 -26.50 11.52 -19.08
CA ASN A 69 -25.19 10.94 -18.82
C ASN A 69 -24.09 12.02 -18.95
N PRO A 70 -23.24 12.23 -17.93
CA PRO A 70 -22.14 13.19 -18.02
C PRO A 70 -20.98 12.73 -18.91
N LEU A 71 -20.86 11.44 -19.22
CA LEU A 71 -19.68 10.86 -19.84
C LEU A 71 -19.90 10.54 -21.32
N ASP A 72 -18.80 10.40 -22.05
CA ASP A 72 -18.82 9.88 -23.41
C ASP A 72 -18.88 8.35 -23.36
N GLU A 73 -19.66 7.74 -24.25
CA GLU A 73 -20.08 6.34 -24.09
C GLU A 73 -19.61 5.46 -25.25
N LEU A 74 -19.22 4.22 -24.94
CA LEU A 74 -19.21 3.12 -25.89
C LEU A 74 -20.49 2.31 -25.72
N LEU A 75 -21.32 2.27 -26.75
CA LEU A 75 -22.61 1.60 -26.75
C LEU A 75 -22.54 0.29 -27.54
N HIS A 76 -23.15 -0.77 -27.01
CA HIS A 76 -23.38 -2.02 -27.74
C HIS A 76 -24.84 -2.04 -28.23
N ILE A 77 -25.01 -1.95 -29.55
CA ILE A 77 -26.33 -1.89 -30.19
C ILE A 77 -26.72 -3.30 -30.61
N ARG A 78 -27.70 -3.88 -29.92
CA ARG A 78 -28.18 -5.23 -30.21
C ARG A 78 -29.04 -5.23 -31.47
N LEU A 79 -28.72 -6.15 -32.37
CA LEU A 79 -29.41 -6.31 -33.65
C LEU A 79 -30.54 -7.35 -33.61
N ASP A 80 -30.61 -8.14 -32.54
CA ASP A 80 -31.55 -9.24 -32.40
C ASP A 80 -32.94 -8.78 -31.93
N ALA A 81 -33.97 -9.46 -32.42
CA ALA A 81 -35.35 -9.17 -32.04
C ALA A 81 -35.85 -9.96 -30.83
N ALA A 82 -35.08 -10.96 -30.38
CA ALA A 82 -35.48 -11.93 -29.37
C ALA A 82 -35.04 -11.56 -27.93
N ALA A 83 -34.06 -10.67 -27.75
CA ALA A 83 -33.70 -10.15 -26.43
C ALA A 83 -34.87 -9.33 -25.87
N GLY A 84 -35.53 -9.82 -24.81
CA GLY A 84 -36.77 -9.26 -24.23
C GLY A 84 -36.86 -7.73 -24.29
N ARG A 85 -37.72 -7.22 -25.17
CA ARG A 85 -37.81 -5.82 -25.56
C ARG A 85 -38.78 -5.08 -24.62
N VAL A 86 -38.26 -4.31 -23.64
CA VAL A 86 -39.08 -3.76 -22.52
C VAL A 86 -39.58 -2.32 -22.74
N ASN A 87 -38.91 -1.53 -23.55
CA ASN A 87 -39.36 -0.16 -23.86
C ASN A 87 -40.70 -0.17 -24.64
N PRO A 88 -41.49 0.92 -24.63
CA PRO A 88 -42.75 1.03 -25.40
C PRO A 88 -42.58 0.74 -26.89
N THR A 89 -41.38 1.01 -27.43
CA THR A 89 -40.99 0.72 -28.82
C THR A 89 -40.54 -0.71 -29.05
N GLY A 90 -40.31 -1.46 -27.97
CA GLY A 90 -39.64 -2.73 -27.96
C GLY A 90 -38.18 -2.65 -28.43
N ARG A 91 -37.42 -1.61 -28.07
CA ARG A 91 -36.03 -1.42 -28.55
C ARG A 91 -35.13 -0.90 -27.43
N GLN A 92 -33.81 -1.02 -27.56
CA GLN A 92 -32.88 -0.32 -26.67
C GLN A 92 -33.04 1.20 -26.82
N HIS A 93 -32.87 1.94 -25.72
CA HIS A 93 -32.87 3.40 -25.68
C HIS A 93 -31.63 3.89 -24.94
N PHE A 94 -30.86 4.82 -25.51
CA PHE A 94 -29.57 5.27 -24.95
C PHE A 94 -29.61 6.73 -24.46
N GLY A 95 -30.64 7.11 -23.71
CA GLY A 95 -30.61 8.30 -22.86
C GLY A 95 -30.96 9.66 -23.50
N PHE A 96 -31.34 9.76 -24.78
CA PHE A 96 -31.79 11.03 -25.36
C PHE A 96 -33.20 11.02 -26.00
N PRO A 97 -34.17 11.78 -25.45
CA PRO A 97 -34.12 12.45 -24.15
C PRO A 97 -34.15 11.41 -23.02
N PRO A 98 -33.51 11.67 -21.88
CA PRO A 98 -33.39 10.70 -20.81
C PRO A 98 -34.78 10.39 -20.23
N ARG A 99 -34.89 9.27 -19.53
CA ARG A 99 -36.14 8.85 -18.89
C ARG A 99 -36.69 9.97 -18.01
N HIS A 100 -38.01 10.22 -18.11
CA HIS A 100 -38.70 11.21 -17.30
C HIS A 100 -40.10 10.73 -16.92
N PRO A 101 -40.48 10.62 -15.64
CA PRO A 101 -41.76 10.06 -15.23
C PRO A 101 -43.00 10.76 -15.82
N ARG A 102 -42.93 12.06 -16.13
CA ARG A 102 -44.06 12.81 -16.72
C ARG A 102 -44.05 12.89 -18.24
N HIS A 103 -42.88 12.80 -18.86
CA HIS A 103 -42.69 13.17 -20.28
C HIS A 103 -42.23 11.97 -21.12
N ASN A 104 -41.62 10.96 -20.49
CA ASN A 104 -41.17 9.73 -21.12
C ASN A 104 -41.18 8.54 -20.12
N PRO A 105 -42.33 8.21 -19.48
CA PRO A 105 -42.39 7.30 -18.32
C PRO A 105 -41.99 5.85 -18.60
N GLY A 106 -42.22 5.37 -19.83
CA GLY A 106 -42.00 3.97 -20.20
C GLY A 106 -40.58 3.65 -20.66
N VAL A 107 -39.72 4.64 -20.85
CA VAL A 107 -38.36 4.41 -21.34
C VAL A 107 -37.45 3.95 -20.22
N ILE A 108 -36.64 2.94 -20.48
CA ILE A 108 -35.50 2.50 -19.70
C ILE A 108 -34.24 2.87 -20.47
N ASP A 109 -33.41 3.72 -19.86
CA ASP A 109 -32.11 4.10 -20.39
C ASP A 109 -31.15 2.91 -20.23
N GLU A 110 -30.65 2.40 -21.35
CA GLU A 110 -29.74 1.28 -21.40
C GLU A 110 -28.34 1.75 -20.98
N PRO A 111 -27.70 1.08 -20.00
CA PRO A 111 -26.33 1.42 -19.62
C PRO A 111 -25.36 1.27 -20.79
N SER A 112 -24.35 2.15 -20.83
CA SER A 112 -23.23 2.02 -21.74
C SER A 112 -22.43 0.73 -21.47
N THR A 113 -21.71 0.27 -22.49
CA THR A 113 -20.70 -0.80 -22.32
C THR A 113 -19.46 -0.27 -21.62
N PHE A 114 -19.09 0.99 -21.88
CA PHE A 114 -18.00 1.68 -21.19
C PHE A 114 -18.25 3.20 -21.18
N ASP A 115 -17.83 3.86 -20.10
CA ASP A 115 -17.90 5.31 -19.95
C ASP A 115 -16.47 5.89 -19.92
N PHE A 116 -16.16 6.79 -20.85
CA PHE A 116 -14.86 7.45 -20.92
C PHE A 116 -14.86 8.71 -20.06
N GLY A 117 -13.97 8.73 -19.06
CA GLY A 117 -13.87 9.83 -18.11
C GLY A 117 -12.46 10.40 -17.97
N PRO A 118 -12.32 11.57 -17.32
CA PRO A 118 -13.39 12.43 -16.79
C PRO A 118 -14.23 13.07 -17.91
N GLN A 119 -15.37 13.70 -17.59
CA GLN A 119 -16.29 14.28 -18.60
C GLN A 119 -15.58 15.25 -19.58
N HIS A 120 -16.12 15.33 -20.81
CA HIS A 120 -15.52 15.96 -22.00
C HIS A 120 -14.23 15.26 -22.46
N GLN A 121 -14.32 13.97 -22.77
CA GLN A 121 -13.33 13.25 -23.57
C GLN A 121 -13.62 13.41 -25.07
N SER A 122 -14.89 13.51 -25.43
CA SER A 122 -15.42 13.64 -26.79
C SER A 122 -14.96 12.48 -27.65
N THR A 123 -15.54 11.31 -27.43
CA THR A 123 -15.11 10.09 -28.15
C THR A 123 -15.51 10.17 -29.61
N CYS A 124 -14.51 10.39 -30.45
CA CYS A 124 -14.62 10.51 -31.89
C CYS A 124 -13.79 9.41 -32.55
N GLY A 125 -14.30 8.83 -33.63
CA GLY A 125 -13.57 7.78 -34.34
C GLY A 125 -13.43 6.48 -33.55
N MET A 126 -13.68 5.38 -34.24
CA MET A 126 -13.52 4.06 -33.65
C MET A 126 -13.22 3.04 -34.73
N VAL A 127 -12.22 2.20 -34.48
CA VAL A 127 -11.90 1.06 -35.34
C VAL A 127 -11.57 -0.16 -34.47
N PHE A 128 -11.91 -1.35 -34.93
CA PHE A 128 -11.37 -2.57 -34.33
C PHE A 128 -9.96 -2.84 -34.84
N ASN A 129 -9.05 -3.21 -33.95
CA ASN A 129 -7.64 -3.47 -34.26
C ASN A 129 -7.46 -4.78 -35.06
N GLU A 130 -7.83 -4.74 -36.33
CA GLU A 130 -7.80 -5.86 -37.26
C GLU A 130 -6.74 -5.64 -38.35
N PRO A 131 -6.16 -6.72 -38.89
CA PRO A 131 -5.15 -6.62 -39.94
C PRO A 131 -5.77 -6.12 -41.25
N VAL A 132 -5.21 -5.04 -41.80
CA VAL A 132 -5.63 -4.50 -43.09
C VAL A 132 -4.90 -5.23 -44.22
N HIS A 133 -5.66 -5.77 -45.19
CA HIS A 133 -5.14 -6.55 -46.34
C HIS A 133 -4.19 -7.70 -45.96
N GLY A 134 -4.46 -8.39 -44.85
CA GLY A 134 -3.59 -9.47 -44.35
C GLY A 134 -2.30 -8.98 -43.68
N GLY A 135 -2.21 -7.68 -43.39
CA GLY A 135 -1.09 -7.04 -42.70
C GLY A 135 -1.02 -7.35 -41.20
N ARG A 136 -0.37 -6.46 -40.45
CA ARG A 136 -0.24 -6.57 -38.98
C ARG A 136 -1.31 -5.76 -38.27
N VAL A 137 -1.61 -6.15 -37.04
CA VAL A 137 -2.37 -5.32 -36.09
C VAL A 137 -1.44 -4.30 -35.42
N PHE A 138 -2.00 -3.26 -34.80
CA PHE A 138 -1.22 -2.36 -33.97
C PHE A 138 -0.90 -2.97 -32.61
N GLY A 139 0.37 -2.91 -32.21
CA GLY A 139 0.85 -3.37 -30.92
C GLY A 139 0.99 -4.90 -30.80
N PRO A 140 1.10 -5.42 -29.56
CA PRO A 140 1.17 -6.84 -29.27
C PRO A 140 0.00 -7.65 -29.86
N ALA A 141 0.24 -8.92 -30.21
CA ALA A 141 -0.76 -9.79 -30.81
C ALA A 141 -2.05 -9.95 -29.98
N ALA A 142 -1.95 -9.85 -28.65
CA ALA A 142 -3.08 -9.90 -27.72
C ALA A 142 -4.06 -8.72 -27.87
N TRP A 143 -3.68 -7.65 -28.57
CA TRP A 143 -4.52 -6.46 -28.79
C TRP A 143 -5.40 -6.59 -30.03
N ARG A 144 -5.29 -7.67 -30.80
CA ARG A 144 -6.12 -7.92 -31.97
C ARG A 144 -7.61 -7.89 -31.59
N GLY A 145 -8.43 -7.24 -32.42
CA GLY A 145 -9.87 -7.16 -32.24
C GLY A 145 -10.35 -6.31 -31.07
N GLN A 146 -9.44 -5.62 -30.37
CA GLN A 146 -9.82 -4.61 -29.38
C GLN A 146 -10.19 -3.31 -30.09
N ALA A 147 -11.12 -2.54 -29.53
CA ALA A 147 -11.54 -1.27 -30.10
C ALA A 147 -10.49 -0.19 -29.81
N LEU A 148 -10.11 0.57 -30.83
CA LEU A 148 -9.29 1.77 -30.72
C LEU A 148 -10.22 2.97 -30.84
N VAL A 149 -10.25 3.81 -29.82
CA VAL A 149 -11.19 4.94 -29.69
C VAL A 149 -10.41 6.23 -29.52
N ALA A 150 -10.71 7.25 -30.34
CA ALA A 150 -10.11 8.57 -30.19
C ALA A 150 -10.93 9.45 -29.24
N GLY A 151 -10.26 10.27 -28.44
CA GLY A 151 -10.83 11.22 -27.49
C GLY A 151 -10.43 12.62 -27.89
N GLU A 152 -11.26 13.23 -28.74
CA GLU A 152 -10.96 14.48 -29.44
C GLU A 152 -10.54 15.59 -28.47
N SER A 153 -11.36 15.89 -27.47
CA SER A 153 -11.20 17.04 -26.57
C SER A 153 -9.85 17.14 -25.86
N ARG A 154 -9.22 15.98 -25.62
CA ARG A 154 -8.00 15.85 -24.80
C ARG A 154 -6.89 15.11 -25.53
N GLY A 155 -7.06 14.89 -26.83
CA GLY A 155 -6.10 14.24 -27.71
C GLY A 155 -5.76 12.80 -27.32
N LYS A 156 -6.68 12.06 -26.72
CA LYS A 156 -6.41 10.72 -26.17
C LYS A 156 -6.71 9.63 -27.19
N ILE A 157 -5.98 8.51 -27.12
CA ILE A 157 -6.32 7.28 -27.83
C ILE A 157 -6.40 6.16 -26.80
N TRP A 158 -7.57 5.52 -26.69
CA TRP A 158 -7.78 4.34 -25.86
C TRP A 158 -7.79 3.07 -26.69
N ARG A 159 -7.30 2.01 -26.05
CA ARG A 159 -7.49 0.62 -26.45
C ARG A 159 -8.49 0.00 -25.48
N THR A 160 -9.64 -0.43 -25.98
CA THR A 160 -10.74 -0.99 -25.19
C THR A 160 -10.92 -2.47 -25.52
N GLN A 161 -10.59 -3.32 -24.56
CA GLN A 161 -10.85 -4.75 -24.64
C GLN A 161 -12.32 -5.02 -24.33
N LEU A 162 -13.00 -5.75 -25.23
CA LEU A 162 -14.40 -6.11 -25.12
C LEU A 162 -14.52 -7.62 -24.95
N VAL A 163 -15.03 -8.06 -23.81
CA VAL A 163 -15.25 -9.48 -23.52
C VAL A 163 -16.74 -9.79 -23.61
N ALA A 164 -17.10 -10.67 -24.54
CA ALA A 164 -18.47 -11.11 -24.75
C ALA A 164 -18.95 -11.99 -23.58
N THR A 165 -20.19 -11.77 -23.16
CA THR A 165 -20.93 -12.61 -22.21
C THR A 165 -22.31 -12.96 -22.80
N ASP A 166 -23.02 -13.90 -22.21
CA ASP A 166 -24.38 -14.26 -22.64
C ASP A 166 -25.37 -13.08 -22.56
N SER A 167 -25.04 -12.05 -21.76
CA SER A 167 -25.90 -10.90 -21.50
C SER A 167 -25.34 -9.59 -22.07
N GLY A 168 -24.28 -9.61 -22.87
CA GLY A 168 -23.70 -8.40 -23.48
C GLY A 168 -22.18 -8.41 -23.51
N TYR A 169 -21.56 -7.30 -23.11
CA TYR A 169 -20.11 -7.15 -23.10
C TYR A 169 -19.64 -6.52 -21.79
N VAL A 170 -18.48 -6.95 -21.30
CA VAL A 170 -17.70 -6.25 -20.28
C VAL A 170 -16.51 -5.58 -20.96
N ALA A 171 -16.27 -4.31 -20.67
CA ALA A 171 -15.19 -3.54 -21.27
C ALA A 171 -14.11 -3.13 -20.26
N ALA A 172 -12.87 -3.09 -20.74
CA ALA A 172 -11.72 -2.51 -20.04
C ALA A 172 -10.93 -1.62 -21.00
N ALA A 173 -10.90 -0.31 -20.73
CA ALA A 173 -10.15 0.65 -21.54
C ALA A 173 -8.77 0.95 -20.94
N THR A 174 -7.76 1.09 -21.79
CA THR A 174 -6.39 1.48 -21.43
C THR A 174 -5.95 2.62 -22.33
N LEU A 175 -5.43 3.70 -21.75
CA LEU A 175 -4.85 4.79 -22.54
C LEU A 175 -3.54 4.31 -23.18
N ILE A 176 -3.38 4.52 -24.49
CA ILE A 176 -2.17 4.13 -25.23
C ILE A 176 -1.44 5.31 -25.87
N ALA A 177 -2.09 6.46 -26.03
CA ALA A 177 -1.45 7.69 -26.50
C ALA A 177 -2.20 8.94 -26.03
N CYS A 178 -1.47 10.04 -25.86
CA CYS A 178 -2.01 11.39 -25.70
C CYS A 178 -1.24 12.33 -26.64
N LEU A 179 -1.95 13.01 -27.53
CA LEU A 179 -1.41 13.87 -28.57
C LEU A 179 -1.67 15.33 -28.19
N GLN A 180 -0.83 16.22 -28.70
CA GLN A 180 -0.97 17.67 -28.52
C GLN A 180 -1.94 18.32 -29.53
N MET A 181 -2.85 17.52 -30.09
CA MET A 181 -3.87 17.92 -31.06
C MET A 181 -5.15 17.14 -30.79
N LEU A 182 -6.27 17.69 -31.26
CA LEU A 182 -7.58 17.06 -31.12
C LEU A 182 -7.63 15.82 -32.00
N THR A 183 -7.82 14.64 -31.42
CA THR A 183 -7.83 13.36 -32.17
C THR A 183 -9.22 13.06 -32.70
N VAL A 184 -9.42 13.16 -34.00
CA VAL A 184 -10.74 13.06 -34.65
C VAL A 184 -11.09 11.62 -35.03
N ASP A 185 -10.13 10.90 -35.63
CA ASP A 185 -10.33 9.53 -36.08
C ASP A 185 -9.01 8.74 -36.07
N VAL A 186 -9.11 7.41 -36.03
CA VAL A 186 -7.98 6.48 -35.97
C VAL A 186 -8.21 5.26 -36.86
N CYS A 187 -7.18 4.86 -37.61
CA CYS A 187 -7.18 3.61 -38.36
C CYS A 187 -5.85 2.85 -38.24
N VAL A 188 -5.90 1.54 -38.52
CA VAL A 188 -4.72 0.68 -38.60
C VAL A 188 -4.23 0.65 -40.05
N SER A 189 -2.94 0.91 -40.27
CA SER A 189 -2.33 0.80 -41.60
C SER A 189 -1.99 -0.66 -41.95
N PRO A 190 -1.76 -1.02 -43.23
CA PRO A 190 -1.28 -2.36 -43.60
C PRO A 190 0.02 -2.79 -42.92
N ALA A 191 0.84 -1.83 -42.48
CA ALA A 191 2.08 -2.07 -41.74
C ALA A 191 1.86 -2.40 -40.25
N GLY A 192 0.65 -2.19 -39.73
CA GLY A 192 0.33 -2.29 -38.30
C GLY A 192 0.66 -1.04 -37.49
N ASP A 193 0.84 0.12 -38.14
CA ASP A 193 0.94 1.42 -37.45
C ASP A 193 -0.44 2.06 -37.29
N LEU A 194 -0.62 2.96 -36.32
CA LEU A 194 -1.82 3.81 -36.25
C LEU A 194 -1.65 5.04 -37.12
N LEU A 195 -2.67 5.36 -37.89
CA LEU A 195 -2.85 6.66 -38.50
C LEU A 195 -3.94 7.40 -37.73
N VAL A 196 -3.62 8.57 -37.22
CA VAL A 196 -4.52 9.38 -36.39
C VAL A 196 -4.77 10.70 -37.08
N ALA A 197 -6.01 10.92 -37.49
CA ALA A 197 -6.46 12.20 -38.03
C ALA A 197 -6.68 13.16 -36.86
N CYS A 198 -6.09 14.35 -36.97
CA CYS A 198 -6.11 15.35 -35.92
C CYS A 198 -6.56 16.71 -36.44
N HIS A 199 -7.10 17.52 -35.53
CA HIS A 199 -7.50 18.90 -35.78
C HIS A 199 -6.94 19.86 -34.71
N SER A 200 -7.01 21.16 -34.95
CA SER A 200 -6.52 22.23 -34.06
C SER A 200 -7.68 23.09 -33.52
N GLY A 201 -7.48 23.83 -32.44
CA GLY A 201 -8.56 24.63 -31.82
C GLY A 201 -8.11 25.91 -31.10
N PRO A 202 -9.02 26.81 -30.66
CA PRO A 202 -10.43 26.94 -31.04
C PRO A 202 -10.82 28.40 -31.46
N PRO A 203 -12.12 28.75 -31.66
CA PRO A 203 -12.73 29.52 -30.57
C PRO A 203 -13.61 28.68 -29.66
N ASP A 204 -14.53 27.88 -30.22
CA ASP A 204 -15.46 27.12 -29.37
C ASP A 204 -15.15 25.64 -29.22
N TRP A 205 -14.25 25.07 -30.04
CA TRP A 205 -13.27 24.04 -29.59
C TRP A 205 -12.44 23.36 -30.69
N GLY A 206 -12.81 23.48 -31.96
CA GLY A 206 -11.88 23.42 -33.10
C GLY A 206 -11.81 24.79 -33.79
N THR A 207 -10.88 25.00 -34.70
CA THR A 207 -10.80 26.24 -35.52
C THR A 207 -11.84 26.28 -36.66
N GLY A 208 -12.88 25.44 -36.60
CA GLY A 208 -13.88 25.26 -37.64
C GLY A 208 -13.30 24.59 -38.91
N PRO A 209 -14.02 24.59 -40.04
CA PRO A 209 -13.53 23.99 -41.29
C PRO A 209 -12.22 24.62 -41.81
N THR A 210 -11.83 25.79 -41.28
CA THR A 210 -10.60 26.52 -41.61
C THR A 210 -9.39 26.09 -40.78
N GLY A 211 -9.57 25.21 -39.80
CA GLY A 211 -8.49 24.78 -38.92
C GLY A 211 -7.45 23.89 -39.61
N PRO A 212 -6.15 24.06 -39.32
CA PRO A 212 -5.16 23.11 -39.82
C PRO A 212 -5.39 21.73 -39.21
N GLY A 213 -5.77 20.78 -40.07
CA GLY A 213 -5.76 19.35 -39.76
C GLY A 213 -4.36 18.77 -39.95
N ARG A 214 -4.05 17.67 -39.26
CA ARG A 214 -2.82 16.89 -39.45
C ARG A 214 -3.14 15.40 -39.42
N LEU A 215 -2.32 14.62 -40.12
CA LEU A 215 -2.32 13.18 -40.00
C LEU A 215 -1.03 12.76 -39.28
N PHE A 216 -1.16 12.08 -38.15
CA PHE A 216 -0.03 11.50 -37.44
C PHE A 216 0.05 10.01 -37.73
N ARG A 217 1.28 9.50 -37.88
CA ARG A 217 1.58 8.07 -37.88
C ARG A 217 2.23 7.72 -36.56
N ILE A 218 1.57 6.89 -35.76
CA ILE A 218 2.10 6.37 -34.50
C ILE A 218 2.58 4.94 -34.74
N ARG A 219 3.84 4.70 -34.42
CA ARG A 219 4.51 3.40 -34.54
C ARG A 219 5.40 3.17 -33.34
N TYR A 220 5.69 1.91 -33.04
CA TYR A 220 6.70 1.58 -32.05
C TYR A 220 8.08 1.96 -32.58
N ALA A 221 8.80 2.82 -31.83
CA ALA A 221 10.18 3.18 -32.15
C ALA A 221 11.11 1.96 -31.99
N ASP A 222 10.85 1.16 -30.96
CA ASP A 222 11.48 -0.12 -30.72
C ASP A 222 10.40 -1.12 -30.30
N SER A 223 10.08 -2.06 -31.20
CA SER A 223 9.11 -3.11 -30.94
C SER A 223 9.62 -4.18 -29.98
N GLY A 224 10.89 -4.11 -29.54
CA GLY A 224 11.54 -4.98 -28.55
C GLY A 224 11.34 -4.52 -27.10
N LEU A 225 11.01 -3.25 -26.84
CA LEU A 225 10.80 -2.75 -25.48
C LEU A 225 9.50 -3.30 -24.83
N PRO A 226 9.54 -3.72 -23.56
CA PRO A 226 8.37 -4.26 -22.87
C PRO A 226 7.26 -3.22 -22.74
N GLN A 227 6.02 -3.66 -22.88
CA GLN A 227 4.83 -2.82 -22.78
C GLN A 227 4.00 -3.22 -21.57
N PRO A 228 3.54 -2.26 -20.74
CA PRO A 228 2.61 -2.56 -19.67
C PRO A 228 1.29 -3.05 -20.27
N THR A 229 0.78 -4.17 -19.78
CA THR A 229 -0.45 -4.80 -20.27
C THR A 229 -1.62 -4.67 -19.30
N LEU A 230 -1.32 -4.70 -18.00
CA LEU A 230 -2.29 -4.75 -16.92
C LEU A 230 -1.68 -4.17 -15.64
N ALA A 231 -2.46 -3.41 -14.87
CA ALA A 231 -2.07 -2.93 -13.55
C ALA A 231 -3.22 -3.13 -12.54
N TRP A 232 -2.87 -3.54 -11.32
CA TRP A 232 -3.86 -3.84 -10.28
C TRP A 232 -3.26 -3.69 -8.87
N SER A 233 -4.14 -3.65 -7.87
CA SER A 233 -3.78 -3.76 -6.45
C SER A 233 -3.92 -5.22 -6.05
N GLU A 234 -2.79 -5.88 -5.72
CA GLU A 234 -2.81 -7.27 -5.22
C GLU A 234 -3.26 -7.30 -3.75
N GLY A 235 -2.91 -6.24 -3.00
CA GLY A 235 -3.26 -6.07 -1.60
C GLY A 235 -3.32 -4.59 -1.21
N PRO A 236 -3.57 -4.29 0.09
CA PRO A 236 -3.74 -2.93 0.57
C PRO A 236 -2.53 -2.03 0.40
N ARG A 237 -1.34 -2.59 0.14
CA ARG A 237 -0.04 -1.88 0.11
C ARG A 237 0.84 -2.33 -1.07
N GLU A 238 0.30 -3.08 -2.02
CA GLU A 238 1.07 -3.62 -3.15
C GLU A 238 0.31 -3.39 -4.47
N PHE A 239 0.91 -2.61 -5.37
CA PHE A 239 0.52 -2.51 -6.77
C PHE A 239 1.36 -3.44 -7.63
N ARG A 240 0.76 -4.01 -8.66
CA ARG A 240 1.44 -4.83 -9.65
C ARG A 240 1.18 -4.30 -11.05
N ILE A 241 2.21 -4.33 -11.88
CA ILE A 241 2.15 -3.92 -13.28
C ILE A 241 2.78 -5.03 -14.11
N ALA A 242 1.96 -5.74 -14.88
CA ALA A 242 2.40 -6.79 -15.78
C ALA A 242 2.85 -6.22 -17.13
N PHE A 243 3.81 -6.90 -17.74
CA PHE A 243 4.42 -6.57 -19.01
C PHE A 243 4.32 -7.75 -19.98
N ASP A 244 4.18 -7.43 -21.26
CA ASP A 244 4.06 -8.41 -22.33
C ASP A 244 5.35 -9.23 -22.59
N ARG A 245 6.47 -8.87 -21.96
CA ARG A 245 7.76 -9.56 -22.04
C ARG A 245 8.68 -9.17 -20.87
N PRO A 246 9.84 -9.83 -20.70
CA PRO A 246 10.80 -9.50 -19.64
C PRO A 246 11.27 -8.05 -19.68
N VAL A 247 11.30 -7.44 -18.50
CA VAL A 247 11.86 -6.13 -18.18
C VAL A 247 13.34 -6.26 -17.89
N ASP A 248 14.14 -5.35 -18.45
CA ASP A 248 15.55 -5.21 -18.08
C ASP A 248 15.66 -4.66 -16.63
N PRO A 249 16.29 -5.40 -15.68
CA PRO A 249 16.49 -4.92 -14.32
C PRO A 249 17.24 -3.58 -14.23
N GLY A 250 18.13 -3.27 -15.19
CA GLY A 250 18.87 -2.01 -15.21
C GLY A 250 17.95 -0.78 -15.32
N LEU A 251 16.78 -0.92 -15.95
CA LEU A 251 15.78 0.15 -16.04
C LEU A 251 15.09 0.44 -14.70
N LEU A 252 15.21 -0.47 -13.74
CA LEU A 252 14.52 -0.43 -12.46
C LEU A 252 15.40 0.01 -11.29
N SER A 253 16.66 0.38 -11.54
CA SER A 253 17.52 0.87 -10.46
C SER A 253 16.95 2.15 -9.84
N GLY A 254 16.83 2.21 -8.51
CA GLY A 254 16.18 3.34 -7.82
C GLY A 254 14.72 3.58 -8.25
N LEU A 255 14.01 2.56 -8.75
CA LEU A 255 12.66 2.73 -9.29
C LEU A 255 11.68 3.32 -8.26
N ALA A 256 11.76 2.89 -7.00
CA ALA A 256 10.87 3.37 -5.94
C ALA A 256 10.91 4.89 -5.76
N GLU A 257 12.09 5.51 -5.91
CA GLU A 257 12.28 6.96 -5.78
C GLU A 257 11.81 7.71 -7.04
N ARG A 258 11.87 7.05 -8.20
CA ARG A 258 11.56 7.64 -9.51
C ARG A 258 10.09 7.48 -9.92
N VAL A 259 9.40 6.44 -9.43
CA VAL A 259 7.97 6.23 -9.68
C VAL A 259 7.15 7.26 -8.91
N ARG A 260 6.08 7.72 -9.55
CA ARG A 260 5.09 8.60 -8.91
C ARG A 260 3.72 7.97 -9.04
N VAL A 261 2.98 7.95 -7.94
CA VAL A 261 1.59 7.52 -7.91
C VAL A 261 0.76 8.71 -7.47
N GLU A 262 -0.14 9.16 -8.35
CA GLU A 262 -1.15 10.17 -8.03
C GLU A 262 -2.53 9.53 -7.95
N TYR A 263 -3.41 10.04 -7.09
CA TYR A 263 -4.79 9.55 -6.98
C TYR A 263 -5.78 10.67 -6.66
N GLY A 264 -7.04 10.46 -7.05
CA GLY A 264 -8.12 11.42 -6.84
C GLY A 264 -9.33 11.14 -7.73
N GLU A 265 -10.44 11.86 -7.49
CA GLU A 265 -11.74 11.66 -8.16
C GLU A 265 -11.63 11.75 -9.70
N HIS A 266 -10.85 12.71 -10.19
CA HIS A 266 -10.62 12.95 -11.63
C HIS A 266 -9.16 12.77 -12.06
N VAL A 267 -8.38 12.02 -11.29
CA VAL A 267 -7.04 11.59 -11.74
C VAL A 267 -7.21 10.46 -12.77
N ARG A 268 -6.57 10.57 -13.93
CA ARG A 268 -6.42 9.49 -14.91
C ARG A 268 -4.98 9.38 -15.39
N ALA A 269 -4.64 8.23 -15.96
CA ALA A 269 -3.38 8.12 -16.68
C ALA A 269 -3.33 9.14 -17.84
N GLY A 270 -2.17 9.76 -18.04
CA GLY A 270 -1.92 10.69 -19.13
C GLY A 270 -2.46 12.10 -18.95
N ASP A 271 -3.13 12.43 -17.84
CA ASP A 271 -3.61 13.80 -17.54
C ASP A 271 -2.49 14.84 -17.68
N ARG A 272 -1.28 14.52 -17.23
CA ARG A 272 -0.13 15.43 -17.29
C ARG A 272 0.40 15.67 -18.71
N PHE A 273 -0.05 14.89 -19.69
CA PHE A 273 0.29 15.07 -21.10
C PHE A 273 -0.76 15.89 -21.85
N GLU A 274 -1.93 16.14 -21.23
CA GLU A 274 -2.96 16.98 -21.82
C GLU A 274 -2.41 18.40 -22.00
N THR A 275 -2.35 18.85 -23.25
CA THR A 275 -1.98 20.22 -23.61
C THR A 275 -3.20 21.05 -24.05
N LEU A 276 -4.32 20.37 -24.27
CA LEU A 276 -5.60 20.94 -24.65
C LEU A 276 -6.59 20.68 -23.52
N VAL A 277 -7.21 21.76 -23.05
CA VAL A 277 -8.17 21.72 -21.94
C VAL A 277 -9.47 22.36 -22.42
N PRO A 278 -10.58 21.61 -22.49
CA PRO A 278 -11.87 22.19 -22.86
C PRO A 278 -12.27 23.33 -21.91
N PRO A 279 -12.78 24.47 -22.42
CA PRO A 279 -13.01 25.68 -21.62
C PRO A 279 -14.28 25.62 -20.75
N TYR A 280 -14.86 24.43 -20.53
CA TYR A 280 -16.11 24.25 -19.80
C TYR A 280 -15.92 24.36 -18.28
N ALA A 281 -16.95 24.89 -17.60
CA ALA A 281 -16.93 25.08 -16.15
C ALA A 281 -16.72 23.77 -15.38
N VAL A 282 -17.30 22.67 -15.86
CA VAL A 282 -17.15 21.36 -15.24
C VAL A 282 -15.73 20.80 -15.39
N VAL A 283 -15.06 21.06 -16.51
CA VAL A 283 -13.64 20.71 -16.70
C VAL A 283 -12.74 21.50 -15.76
N ARG A 284 -13.01 22.80 -15.59
CA ARG A 284 -12.33 23.62 -14.57
C ARG A 284 -12.56 23.06 -13.16
N ALA A 285 -13.79 22.68 -12.82
CA ALA A 285 -14.10 22.06 -11.53
C ALA A 285 -13.35 20.74 -11.33
N GLN A 286 -13.23 19.91 -12.38
CA GLN A 286 -12.46 18.67 -12.35
C GLN A 286 -10.98 18.92 -12.06
N GLN A 287 -10.39 19.94 -12.69
CA GLN A 287 -8.98 20.31 -12.49
C GLN A 287 -8.69 20.89 -11.10
N LEU A 288 -9.68 21.55 -10.49
CA LEU A 288 -9.59 22.07 -9.13
C LEU A 288 -9.75 20.99 -8.06
N ARG A 289 -10.17 19.76 -8.42
CA ARG A 289 -10.26 18.67 -7.44
C ARG A 289 -8.87 18.31 -6.91
N PRO A 290 -8.74 18.05 -5.60
CA PRO A 290 -7.48 17.63 -5.01
C PRO A 290 -6.89 16.39 -5.70
N ARG A 291 -5.60 16.46 -6.00
CA ARG A 291 -4.77 15.33 -6.43
C ARG A 291 -3.79 15.04 -5.32
N PHE A 292 -3.71 13.78 -4.91
CA PHE A 292 -2.87 13.34 -3.81
C PHE A 292 -1.75 12.46 -4.32
N ARG A 293 -0.62 12.43 -3.62
CA ARG A 293 0.49 11.54 -3.91
C ARG A 293 0.47 10.35 -2.96
N LEU A 294 0.55 9.13 -3.50
CA LEU A 294 0.74 7.92 -2.70
C LEU A 294 2.24 7.58 -2.68
N PRO A 295 2.91 7.60 -1.51
CA PRO A 295 4.32 7.23 -1.42
C PRO A 295 4.57 5.77 -1.81
N VAL A 296 5.67 5.53 -2.54
CA VAL A 296 6.18 4.20 -2.89
C VAL A 296 7.39 3.93 -2.01
N GLY A 297 7.28 2.95 -1.12
CA GLY A 297 8.35 2.59 -0.18
C GLY A 297 9.42 1.68 -0.78
N SER A 298 9.05 0.81 -1.73
CA SER A 298 10.01 -0.04 -2.45
C SER A 298 9.44 -0.58 -3.76
N ALA A 299 10.32 -1.09 -4.62
CA ALA A 299 9.95 -1.75 -5.86
C ALA A 299 10.67 -3.10 -5.98
N ALA A 300 10.02 -4.06 -6.62
CA ALA A 300 10.55 -5.39 -6.90
C ALA A 300 10.14 -5.85 -8.31
N LEU A 301 10.81 -6.88 -8.82
CA LEU A 301 10.54 -7.51 -10.10
C LEU A 301 10.30 -9.01 -9.88
N SER A 302 9.26 -9.57 -10.52
CA SER A 302 8.99 -11.01 -10.50
C SER A 302 10.14 -11.83 -11.10
N ALA A 303 10.27 -13.10 -10.73
CA ALA A 303 11.31 -14.00 -11.23
C ALA A 303 11.42 -14.07 -12.76
N ASP A 304 10.27 -14.10 -13.44
CA ASP A 304 10.18 -14.12 -14.92
C ASP A 304 10.48 -12.76 -15.56
N ARG A 305 10.67 -11.72 -14.73
CA ARG A 305 10.88 -10.32 -15.08
C ARG A 305 9.71 -9.67 -15.79
N ARG A 306 8.50 -10.20 -15.71
CA ARG A 306 7.33 -9.67 -16.44
C ARG A 306 6.34 -8.92 -15.56
N THR A 307 6.59 -8.79 -14.26
CA THR A 307 5.72 -8.05 -13.35
C THR A 307 6.55 -7.17 -12.42
N VAL A 308 6.31 -5.86 -12.46
CA VAL A 308 6.87 -4.93 -11.47
C VAL A 308 5.90 -4.85 -10.28
N LEU A 309 6.43 -5.00 -9.08
CA LEU A 309 5.71 -4.88 -7.82
C LEU A 309 6.13 -3.56 -7.17
N LEU A 310 5.17 -2.74 -6.78
CA LEU A 310 5.40 -1.46 -6.10
C LEU A 310 4.74 -1.53 -4.72
N ASN A 311 5.54 -1.46 -3.67
CA ASN A 311 5.03 -1.37 -2.31
C ASN A 311 4.71 0.08 -1.99
N THR A 312 3.45 0.35 -1.68
CA THR A 312 2.93 1.69 -1.43
C THR A 312 2.52 1.83 0.03
N GLU A 313 2.23 3.06 0.45
CA GLU A 313 1.35 3.24 1.60
C GLU A 313 -0.03 2.59 1.35
N ARG A 314 -0.79 2.40 2.43
CA ARG A 314 -2.11 1.77 2.33
C ARG A 314 -3.00 2.58 1.41
N LEU A 315 -3.69 1.92 0.46
CA LEU A 315 -4.65 2.58 -0.42
C LEU A 315 -5.69 3.33 0.42
N PRO A 316 -5.76 4.67 0.34
CA PRO A 316 -6.56 5.46 1.27
C PRO A 316 -8.04 5.49 0.92
N GLN A 317 -8.38 5.41 -0.38
CA GLN A 317 -9.76 5.59 -0.85
C GLN A 317 -10.04 4.87 -2.17
N ARG A 318 -11.33 4.67 -2.46
CA ARG A 318 -11.83 4.29 -3.79
C ARG A 318 -11.72 5.48 -4.75
N ALA A 319 -10.63 5.54 -5.50
CA ALA A 319 -10.39 6.53 -6.55
C ALA A 319 -9.60 5.90 -7.70
N THR A 320 -9.42 6.61 -8.80
CA THR A 320 -8.48 6.20 -9.84
C THR A 320 -7.06 6.65 -9.46
N TYR A 321 -6.07 5.82 -9.79
CA TYR A 321 -4.65 6.04 -9.55
C TYR A 321 -3.92 6.11 -10.89
N ALA A 322 -3.08 7.13 -11.06
CA ALA A 322 -2.17 7.26 -12.19
C ALA A 322 -0.75 6.93 -11.72
N VAL A 323 -0.17 5.88 -12.28
CA VAL A 323 1.20 5.44 -11.98
C VAL A 323 2.13 5.89 -13.10
N THR A 324 2.99 6.86 -12.81
CA THR A 324 4.04 7.31 -13.73
C THR A 324 5.29 6.47 -13.56
N LEU A 325 5.62 5.71 -14.60
CA LEU A 325 6.84 4.92 -14.72
C LEU A 325 7.93 5.71 -15.45
N PRO A 326 9.17 5.77 -14.94
CA PRO A 326 10.30 6.48 -15.56
C PRO A 326 10.89 5.69 -16.74
N TRP A 327 10.02 5.18 -17.60
CA TRP A 327 10.38 4.28 -18.69
C TRP A 327 10.81 5.06 -19.92
N SER A 328 12.07 5.51 -19.94
CA SER A 328 12.65 6.09 -21.15
C SER A 328 13.23 4.99 -22.01
N ALA A 329 12.98 5.01 -23.31
CA ALA A 329 13.86 4.34 -24.26
C ALA A 329 15.20 5.09 -24.25
N ALA A 330 16.08 4.73 -23.32
CA ALA A 330 17.45 5.24 -23.30
C ALA A 330 18.11 4.79 -24.62
N GLY A 331 18.23 5.70 -25.59
CA GLY A 331 18.81 5.40 -26.90
C GLY A 331 18.04 5.90 -28.13
N VAL A 332 16.83 6.47 -27.99
CA VAL A 332 16.17 7.17 -29.13
C VAL A 332 16.71 8.60 -29.27
N SER A 333 18.04 8.73 -29.35
CA SER A 333 18.72 9.95 -29.81
C SER A 333 18.99 9.91 -31.32
N GLY A 334 18.26 9.07 -32.06
CA GLY A 334 18.22 9.09 -33.51
C GLY A 334 17.18 10.10 -33.98
N ALA A 335 17.55 11.38 -33.99
CA ALA A 335 16.81 12.39 -34.73
C ALA A 335 16.76 11.95 -36.20
N VAL A 336 15.62 11.38 -36.62
CA VAL A 336 15.27 11.36 -38.04
C VAL A 336 15.16 12.83 -38.43
N ALA A 337 15.99 13.27 -39.37
CA ALA A 337 15.95 14.63 -39.88
C ALA A 337 14.54 14.92 -40.40
N GLY A 338 13.79 15.75 -39.65
CA GLY A 338 12.39 16.09 -39.93
C GLY A 338 11.40 15.61 -38.86
N ALA A 339 11.32 16.36 -37.76
CA ALA A 339 10.07 16.64 -37.02
C ALA A 339 9.29 15.49 -36.35
N LEU A 340 9.92 14.62 -35.56
CA LEU A 340 9.18 13.96 -34.47
C LEU A 340 9.05 14.94 -33.29
N PRO A 341 7.83 15.21 -32.77
CA PRO A 341 7.67 15.99 -31.54
C PRO A 341 8.46 15.35 -30.39
N ALA A 342 8.97 16.17 -29.46
CA ALA A 342 9.61 15.66 -28.26
C ALA A 342 8.64 14.73 -27.49
N GLN A 343 8.96 13.44 -27.41
CA GLN A 343 8.17 12.47 -26.67
C GLN A 343 8.53 12.53 -25.19
N HIS A 344 7.54 12.40 -24.30
CA HIS A 344 7.82 12.27 -22.88
C HIS A 344 8.54 10.95 -22.59
N PRO A 345 9.58 10.95 -21.74
CA PRO A 345 10.39 9.77 -21.44
C PRO A 345 9.75 8.85 -20.38
N GLN A 346 8.47 9.03 -20.08
CA GLN A 346 7.76 8.30 -19.03
C GLN A 346 6.44 7.77 -19.56
N VAL A 347 5.98 6.66 -19.00
CA VAL A 347 4.70 6.04 -19.32
C VAL A 347 3.77 6.18 -18.13
N ASP A 348 2.51 6.55 -18.35
CA ASP A 348 1.48 6.54 -17.32
C ASP A 348 0.61 5.30 -17.50
N VAL A 349 0.39 4.58 -16.40
CA VAL A 349 -0.52 3.42 -16.33
C VAL A 349 -1.64 3.75 -15.36
N GLU A 350 -2.87 3.43 -15.74
CA GLU A 350 -4.03 3.62 -14.86
C GLU A 350 -4.26 2.37 -14.01
N LEU A 351 -4.60 2.60 -12.74
CA LEU A 351 -5.05 1.57 -11.82
C LEU A 351 -6.34 2.04 -11.16
N GLN A 352 -7.33 1.16 -11.10
CA GLN A 352 -8.56 1.36 -10.35
C GLN A 352 -8.69 0.23 -9.33
N PRO A 353 -9.09 0.51 -8.07
CA PRO A 353 -9.13 -0.47 -7.00
C PRO A 353 -10.39 -1.35 -7.07
N HIS A 354 -10.70 -1.84 -8.27
CA HIS A 354 -11.79 -2.76 -8.55
C HIS A 354 -11.31 -4.21 -8.57
N GLY A 355 -12.25 -5.15 -8.54
CA GLY A 355 -11.98 -6.59 -8.65
C GLY A 355 -12.15 -7.34 -7.34
N LEU A 356 -11.56 -8.53 -7.28
CA LEU A 356 -11.82 -9.54 -6.26
C LEU A 356 -10.52 -10.01 -5.62
N GLN A 357 -10.56 -10.26 -4.32
CA GLN A 357 -9.57 -11.09 -3.65
C GLN A 357 -9.91 -12.57 -3.93
N VAL A 358 -8.91 -13.35 -4.32
CA VAL A 358 -9.01 -14.79 -4.56
C VAL A 358 -8.16 -15.56 -3.56
N LEU A 359 -8.77 -16.54 -2.91
CA LEU A 359 -8.14 -17.46 -1.97
C LEU A 359 -8.38 -18.89 -2.46
N THR A 360 -7.34 -19.69 -2.65
CA THR A 360 -7.45 -21.13 -2.99
C THR A 360 -7.21 -21.99 -1.76
N GLU A 361 -7.55 -23.29 -1.79
CA GLU A 361 -7.38 -24.21 -0.65
C GLU A 361 -5.93 -24.30 -0.14
N HIS A 362 -4.92 -24.03 -0.99
CA HIS A 362 -3.50 -23.96 -0.60
C HIS A 362 -3.13 -22.68 0.17
N SER A 363 -4.07 -21.72 0.25
CA SER A 363 -3.97 -20.45 0.96
C SER A 363 -4.96 -20.32 2.13
N ALA A 364 -5.73 -21.38 2.42
CA ALA A 364 -6.82 -21.38 3.40
C ALA A 364 -6.28 -21.38 4.84
N GLY A 365 -5.81 -20.22 5.31
CA GLY A 365 -5.34 -20.03 6.67
C GLY A 365 -4.66 -18.67 6.94
N SER A 366 -4.29 -17.93 5.90
CA SER A 366 -3.79 -16.56 6.05
C SER A 366 -4.20 -15.74 4.84
N ASP A 367 -4.39 -14.43 5.00
CA ASP A 367 -4.49 -13.48 3.88
C ASP A 367 -3.18 -13.44 3.04
N ALA A 368 -2.19 -14.32 3.32
CA ALA A 368 -0.83 -14.32 2.81
C ALA A 368 -0.59 -14.72 1.35
N ALA A 369 -1.57 -15.39 0.74
CA ALA A 369 -1.46 -15.86 -0.64
C ALA A 369 -2.63 -15.38 -1.52
N SER A 370 -3.28 -14.26 -1.14
CA SER A 370 -4.40 -13.75 -1.92
C SER A 370 -3.96 -13.24 -3.29
N ARG A 371 -4.68 -13.67 -4.33
CA ARG A 371 -4.53 -13.20 -5.72
C ARG A 371 -5.64 -12.22 -6.06
N TRP A 372 -5.49 -11.54 -7.19
CA TRP A 372 -6.50 -10.62 -7.72
C TRP A 372 -7.16 -11.15 -9.00
N LEU A 373 -8.45 -10.86 -9.19
CA LEU A 373 -9.13 -10.99 -10.48
C LEU A 373 -9.98 -9.74 -10.76
N PRO A 374 -10.09 -9.27 -12.01
CA PRO A 374 -10.81 -8.03 -12.33
C PRO A 374 -12.33 -8.16 -12.20
N HIS A 375 -12.89 -9.36 -12.33
CA HIS A 375 -14.33 -9.58 -12.48
C HIS A 375 -14.78 -10.95 -11.93
N VAL A 376 -16.03 -11.04 -11.49
CA VAL A 376 -16.60 -12.28 -10.91
C VAL A 376 -17.01 -13.31 -11.95
N ASP A 377 -17.34 -12.87 -13.16
CA ASP A 377 -17.39 -13.76 -14.30
C ASP A 377 -15.96 -14.23 -14.64
N LEU A 378 -15.69 -15.52 -14.43
CA LEU A 378 -14.34 -16.07 -14.57
C LEU A 378 -13.88 -16.11 -16.02
N SER A 379 -14.81 -16.18 -16.98
CA SER A 379 -14.46 -16.11 -18.41
C SER A 379 -14.02 -14.70 -18.80
N VAL A 380 -14.64 -13.67 -18.20
CA VAL A 380 -14.23 -12.26 -18.34
C VAL A 380 -12.86 -12.07 -17.73
N SER A 381 -12.65 -12.54 -16.51
CA SER A 381 -11.37 -12.43 -15.82
C SER A 381 -10.24 -13.13 -16.54
N GLN A 382 -10.47 -14.33 -17.09
CA GLN A 382 -9.47 -15.06 -17.86
C GLN A 382 -9.03 -14.29 -19.12
N GLN A 383 -9.97 -13.68 -19.84
CA GLN A 383 -9.66 -12.92 -21.05
C GLN A 383 -8.99 -11.57 -20.75
N LEU A 384 -9.43 -10.85 -19.71
CA LEU A 384 -8.82 -9.57 -19.32
C LEU A 384 -7.42 -9.71 -18.72
N THR A 385 -7.10 -10.89 -18.16
CA THR A 385 -5.78 -11.17 -17.56
C THR A 385 -4.84 -11.94 -18.50
N ALA A 386 -5.28 -12.22 -19.73
CA ALA A 386 -4.50 -12.97 -20.71
C ALA A 386 -3.13 -12.32 -20.98
N GLY A 387 -2.07 -13.14 -20.91
CA GLY A 387 -0.69 -12.69 -21.10
C GLY A 387 0.02 -12.23 -19.82
N SER A 388 -0.65 -12.28 -18.68
CA SER A 388 -0.04 -12.08 -17.36
C SER A 388 0.41 -13.42 -16.77
N HIS A 389 1.71 -13.64 -16.64
CA HIS A 389 2.26 -14.90 -16.14
C HIS A 389 1.74 -15.30 -14.75
N SER A 390 1.56 -14.33 -13.85
CA SER A 390 0.96 -14.55 -12.52
C SER A 390 -0.46 -15.14 -12.58
N HIS A 391 -1.25 -14.73 -13.57
CA HIS A 391 -2.61 -15.21 -13.78
C HIS A 391 -2.60 -16.53 -14.55
N ASP A 392 -1.67 -16.75 -15.49
CA ASP A 392 -1.50 -18.06 -16.14
C ASP A 392 -1.24 -19.17 -15.10
N SER A 393 -0.43 -18.88 -14.08
CA SER A 393 -0.20 -19.80 -12.97
C SER A 393 -1.45 -20.03 -12.13
N LEU A 394 -2.23 -18.99 -11.85
CA LEU A 394 -3.52 -19.12 -11.14
C LEU A 394 -4.51 -19.99 -11.93
N TRP A 395 -4.67 -19.74 -13.23
CA TRP A 395 -5.57 -20.52 -14.08
C TRP A 395 -5.11 -21.98 -14.20
N SER A 396 -3.79 -22.22 -14.23
CA SER A 396 -3.22 -23.58 -14.19
C SER A 396 -3.55 -24.28 -12.87
N GLU A 397 -3.38 -23.63 -11.72
CA GLU A 397 -3.73 -24.17 -10.41
C GLU A 397 -5.24 -24.49 -10.31
N LEU A 398 -6.10 -23.58 -10.75
CA LEU A 398 -7.54 -23.82 -10.75
C LEU A 398 -7.95 -24.98 -11.66
N SER A 399 -7.20 -25.23 -12.74
CA SER A 399 -7.44 -26.35 -13.66
C SER A 399 -7.14 -27.72 -13.05
N THR A 400 -6.24 -27.81 -12.05
CA THR A 400 -5.96 -29.06 -11.32
C THR A 400 -7.05 -29.40 -10.31
N GLY A 401 -8.00 -28.49 -10.11
CA GLY A 401 -9.26 -28.75 -9.44
C GLY A 401 -9.38 -28.26 -8.01
N ALA A 402 -8.54 -27.31 -7.61
CA ALA A 402 -8.63 -26.65 -6.32
C ALA A 402 -9.97 -25.92 -6.12
N GLY A 403 -10.49 -25.95 -4.89
CA GLY A 403 -11.56 -25.04 -4.47
C GLY A 403 -11.08 -23.59 -4.41
N MET A 404 -12.01 -22.64 -4.50
CA MET A 404 -11.70 -21.21 -4.45
C MET A 404 -12.75 -20.38 -3.72
N ARG A 405 -12.28 -19.38 -2.99
CA ARG A 405 -13.08 -18.34 -2.34
C ARG A 405 -12.76 -16.99 -2.96
N LEU A 406 -13.80 -16.27 -3.38
CA LEU A 406 -13.74 -14.92 -3.88
C LEU A 406 -14.33 -13.96 -2.83
N ARG A 407 -13.68 -12.81 -2.61
CA ARG A 407 -14.19 -11.74 -1.76
C ARG A 407 -14.14 -10.40 -2.48
N THR A 408 -15.22 -9.62 -2.34
CA THR A 408 -15.34 -8.27 -2.91
C THR A 408 -16.42 -7.50 -2.18
N LYS A 409 -16.46 -6.19 -2.41
CA LYS A 409 -17.62 -5.35 -2.13
C LYS A 409 -18.32 -5.02 -3.43
N LEU A 410 -19.65 -5.11 -3.48
CA LEU A 410 -20.46 -4.85 -4.67
C LEU A 410 -21.20 -3.52 -4.52
N ASP A 411 -21.07 -2.66 -5.53
CA ASP A 411 -21.75 -1.37 -5.61
C ASP A 411 -23.02 -1.48 -6.46
N LEU A 412 -24.19 -1.55 -5.81
CA LEU A 412 -25.49 -1.58 -6.48
C LEU A 412 -26.15 -0.21 -6.62
N ARG A 413 -25.45 0.88 -6.31
CA ARG A 413 -26.06 2.22 -6.37
C ARG A 413 -26.43 2.60 -7.79
N SER A 414 -27.67 3.05 -7.98
CA SER A 414 -28.12 3.67 -9.23
C SER A 414 -27.80 2.77 -10.45
N MET A 415 -28.49 1.64 -10.56
CA MET A 415 -28.18 0.63 -11.59
C MET A 415 -28.66 1.10 -12.98
N LEU A 416 -29.93 1.48 -13.10
CA LEU A 416 -30.56 2.09 -14.28
C LEU A 416 -30.86 3.58 -14.07
N ARG A 417 -30.27 4.20 -13.03
CA ARG A 417 -30.43 5.62 -12.74
C ARG A 417 -29.17 6.38 -13.17
N PRO A 418 -29.26 7.27 -14.16
CA PRO A 418 -28.16 8.19 -14.45
C PRO A 418 -27.84 9.07 -13.24
N ALA A 419 -26.57 9.45 -13.09
CA ALA A 419 -26.16 10.42 -12.08
C ALA A 419 -26.80 11.79 -12.35
N VAL A 420 -27.17 12.51 -11.29
CA VAL A 420 -27.66 13.89 -11.42
C VAL A 420 -26.47 14.82 -11.70
N GLN A 421 -26.58 15.66 -12.73
CA GLN A 421 -25.51 16.59 -13.11
C GLN A 421 -25.18 17.55 -11.96
N PRO A 422 -23.88 17.83 -11.71
CA PRO A 422 -23.48 18.74 -10.66
C PRO A 422 -24.15 20.12 -10.77
N GLY A 423 -24.69 20.62 -9.66
CA GLY A 423 -25.37 21.93 -9.60
C GLY A 423 -26.79 21.94 -10.16
N THR A 424 -27.37 20.76 -10.44
CA THR A 424 -28.76 20.63 -10.89
C THR A 424 -29.58 19.79 -9.93
N THR A 425 -30.91 19.88 -10.03
CA THR A 425 -31.86 19.02 -9.32
C THR A 425 -32.85 18.41 -10.30
N LEU A 426 -33.43 17.27 -9.92
CA LEU A 426 -34.59 16.71 -10.59
C LEU A 426 -35.86 17.36 -10.05
N ASP A 427 -36.84 17.52 -10.92
CA ASP A 427 -38.19 17.99 -10.62
C ASP A 427 -39.17 16.83 -10.36
N TYR A 428 -38.64 15.63 -10.14
CA TYR A 428 -39.35 14.40 -9.79
C TYR A 428 -38.47 13.49 -8.93
N GLU A 429 -39.10 12.52 -8.27
CA GLU A 429 -38.41 11.45 -7.55
C GLU A 429 -38.45 10.15 -8.35
N TRP A 430 -37.36 9.39 -8.30
CA TRP A 430 -37.32 8.06 -8.90
C TRP A 430 -38.14 7.08 -8.05
N PRO A 431 -38.87 6.13 -8.65
CA PRO A 431 -39.39 5.01 -7.89
C PRO A 431 -38.23 4.16 -7.37
N ALA A 432 -38.45 3.52 -6.22
CA ALA A 432 -37.47 2.63 -5.60
C ALA A 432 -36.99 1.58 -6.61
N GLU A 433 -35.67 1.51 -6.76
CA GLU A 433 -35.01 0.55 -7.63
C GLU A 433 -34.51 -0.61 -6.76
N THR A 434 -34.85 -1.83 -7.15
CA THR A 434 -34.41 -3.05 -6.48
C THR A 434 -33.66 -3.90 -7.49
N ALA A 435 -32.40 -4.19 -7.21
CA ALA A 435 -31.57 -5.04 -8.05
C ALA A 435 -31.70 -6.51 -7.64
N VAL A 436 -31.85 -7.38 -8.63
CA VAL A 436 -31.77 -8.83 -8.49
C VAL A 436 -30.45 -9.27 -9.10
N VAL A 437 -29.63 -9.95 -8.31
CA VAL A 437 -28.29 -10.40 -8.68
C VAL A 437 -28.27 -11.91 -8.75
N THR A 438 -27.88 -12.46 -9.90
CA THR A 438 -27.87 -13.89 -10.16
C THR A 438 -26.46 -14.35 -10.48
N PHE A 439 -25.97 -15.32 -9.71
CA PHE A 439 -24.73 -16.03 -9.95
C PHE A 439 -25.03 -17.43 -10.47
N ARG A 440 -24.30 -17.90 -11.47
CA ARG A 440 -24.39 -19.26 -11.99
C ARG A 440 -23.00 -19.87 -12.13
N ALA A 441 -22.82 -21.05 -11.54
CA ALA A 441 -21.58 -21.81 -11.58
C ALA A 441 -21.77 -23.21 -12.14
N ASN A 442 -20.71 -23.82 -12.67
CA ASN A 442 -20.69 -25.24 -13.06
C ASN A 442 -20.32 -26.19 -11.92
N ARG A 443 -20.24 -25.68 -10.68
CA ARG A 443 -19.85 -26.40 -9.47
C ARG A 443 -20.63 -25.89 -8.26
N PRO A 444 -20.68 -26.67 -7.16
CA PRO A 444 -21.30 -26.21 -5.92
C PRO A 444 -20.82 -24.81 -5.54
N LEU A 445 -21.80 -23.92 -5.41
CA LEU A 445 -21.64 -22.49 -5.16
C LEU A 445 -22.32 -22.16 -3.83
N GLN A 446 -21.57 -21.56 -2.92
CA GLN A 446 -22.11 -20.95 -1.72
C GLN A 446 -21.84 -19.44 -1.77
N LEU A 447 -22.91 -18.66 -1.71
CA LEU A 447 -22.84 -17.20 -1.74
C LEU A 447 -23.28 -16.64 -0.38
N THR A 448 -22.46 -15.76 0.18
CA THR A 448 -22.81 -14.91 1.31
C THR A 448 -22.80 -13.48 0.86
N ALA A 449 -23.89 -12.75 1.11
CA ALA A 449 -24.01 -11.33 0.84
C ALA A 449 -24.44 -10.62 2.13
N GLY A 450 -23.80 -9.49 2.44
CA GLY A 450 -24.15 -8.69 3.61
C GLY A 450 -23.96 -7.20 3.37
N VAL A 451 -24.74 -6.38 4.06
CA VAL A 451 -24.65 -4.92 3.98
C VAL A 451 -24.76 -4.34 5.38
N ALA A 452 -23.86 -3.41 5.72
CA ALA A 452 -23.79 -2.80 7.05
C ALA A 452 -23.84 -3.82 8.20
N GLY A 453 -23.13 -4.96 8.05
CA GLY A 453 -23.08 -6.04 9.04
C GLY A 453 -24.32 -6.94 9.12
N ARG A 454 -25.33 -6.74 8.27
CA ARG A 454 -26.54 -7.58 8.18
C ARG A 454 -26.45 -8.51 6.97
N LEU A 455 -26.73 -9.79 7.17
CA LEU A 455 -26.79 -10.75 6.06
C LEU A 455 -28.06 -10.53 5.23
N LEU A 456 -27.91 -10.60 3.90
CA LEU A 456 -29.01 -10.63 2.95
C LEU A 456 -29.49 -12.07 2.78
N GLU A 457 -30.78 -12.23 2.47
CA GLU A 457 -31.32 -13.54 2.11
C GLU A 457 -30.80 -13.95 0.72
N VAL A 458 -30.12 -15.09 0.67
CA VAL A 458 -29.60 -15.68 -0.56
C VAL A 458 -30.35 -16.98 -0.85
N GLN A 459 -30.98 -17.04 -2.02
CA GLN A 459 -31.68 -18.22 -2.51
C GLN A 459 -30.72 -19.08 -3.34
N GLY A 460 -30.44 -20.29 -2.87
CA GLY A 460 -29.63 -21.28 -3.60
C GLY A 460 -30.51 -22.31 -4.30
N LEU A 461 -30.24 -22.57 -5.58
CA LEU A 461 -30.96 -23.54 -6.41
C LEU A 461 -29.96 -24.38 -7.21
N HIS A 462 -30.21 -25.68 -7.32
CA HIS A 462 -29.49 -26.55 -8.24
C HIS A 462 -30.36 -26.79 -9.48
N ALA A 463 -29.97 -26.22 -10.62
CA ALA A 463 -30.74 -26.20 -11.86
C ALA A 463 -29.98 -26.92 -12.98
N GLY A 464 -30.32 -28.20 -13.22
CA GLY A 464 -29.63 -29.03 -14.20
C GLY A 464 -28.18 -29.31 -13.78
N GLU A 465 -27.23 -28.93 -14.63
CA GLU A 465 -25.77 -29.05 -14.37
C GLU A 465 -25.17 -27.81 -13.67
N HIS A 466 -26.01 -26.85 -13.25
CA HIS A 466 -25.54 -25.59 -12.70
C HIS A 466 -26.07 -25.29 -11.31
N TRP A 467 -25.22 -24.62 -10.53
CA TRP A 467 -25.57 -24.06 -9.23
C TRP A 467 -25.87 -22.58 -9.39
N VAL A 468 -27.04 -22.16 -8.91
CA VAL A 468 -27.54 -20.79 -9.04
C VAL A 468 -27.73 -20.20 -7.66
N SER A 469 -27.23 -19.00 -7.44
CA SER A 469 -27.50 -18.21 -6.23
C SER A 469 -28.06 -16.86 -6.61
N VAL A 470 -29.16 -16.47 -5.98
CA VAL A 470 -29.86 -15.21 -6.24
C VAL A 470 -30.04 -14.45 -4.94
N PHE A 471 -29.79 -13.15 -4.95
CA PHE A 471 -30.24 -12.26 -3.88
C PHE A 471 -30.81 -10.98 -4.47
N THR A 472 -31.60 -10.30 -3.65
CA THR A 472 -32.27 -9.06 -3.99
C THR A 472 -31.86 -7.98 -2.99
N ALA A 473 -31.51 -6.79 -3.48
CA ALA A 473 -31.13 -5.67 -2.64
C ALA A 473 -31.64 -4.34 -3.22
N PRO A 474 -31.97 -3.34 -2.39
CA PRO A 474 -32.24 -1.99 -2.86
C PRO A 474 -31.02 -1.43 -3.62
N ALA A 475 -31.25 -0.83 -4.79
CA ALA A 475 -30.22 -0.21 -5.61
C ALA A 475 -29.98 1.27 -5.25
N ASP A 476 -30.64 1.79 -4.22
CA ASP A 476 -30.38 3.08 -3.59
C ASP A 476 -29.58 2.94 -2.28
N VAL A 477 -29.17 1.72 -1.92
CA VAL A 477 -28.34 1.46 -0.74
C VAL A 477 -27.01 2.20 -0.84
N SER A 478 -26.71 3.03 0.15
CA SER A 478 -25.52 3.88 0.10
C SER A 478 -24.23 3.08 0.34
N GLU A 479 -24.34 2.03 1.15
CA GLU A 479 -23.28 1.11 1.56
C GLU A 479 -23.04 0.01 0.53
N LEU A 480 -21.79 -0.40 0.39
CA LEU A 480 -21.44 -1.53 -0.45
C LEU A 480 -21.88 -2.86 0.17
N ILE A 481 -22.20 -3.83 -0.68
CA ILE A 481 -22.55 -5.18 -0.27
C ILE A 481 -21.28 -6.03 -0.19
N ASP A 482 -20.89 -6.47 1.00
CA ASP A 482 -19.83 -7.45 1.19
C ASP A 482 -20.27 -8.79 0.60
N LEU A 483 -19.51 -9.29 -0.37
CA LEU A 483 -19.73 -10.59 -1.02
C LEU A 483 -18.60 -11.55 -0.71
N GLN A 484 -18.97 -12.77 -0.31
CA GLN A 484 -18.09 -13.93 -0.30
C GLN A 484 -18.73 -15.03 -1.16
N ILE A 485 -17.95 -15.55 -2.11
CA ILE A 485 -18.36 -16.61 -3.03
C ILE A 485 -17.40 -17.78 -2.85
N ASP A 486 -17.91 -18.91 -2.41
CA ASP A 486 -17.17 -20.16 -2.26
C ASP A 486 -17.56 -21.13 -3.39
N LEU A 487 -16.58 -21.56 -4.17
CA LEU A 487 -16.71 -22.57 -5.21
C LEU A 487 -15.96 -23.83 -4.79
N ALA A 488 -16.65 -24.96 -4.81
CA ALA A 488 -16.06 -26.25 -4.44
C ALA A 488 -14.98 -26.71 -5.45
N ALA A 489 -14.05 -27.52 -4.94
CA ALA A 489 -13.09 -28.27 -5.73
C ALA A 489 -13.78 -29.16 -6.79
N GLY A 490 -13.11 -29.39 -7.93
CA GLY A 490 -13.66 -30.20 -9.03
C GLY A 490 -12.78 -30.21 -10.28
N SER A 491 -13.06 -31.02 -11.30
CA SER A 491 -12.20 -31.14 -12.49
C SER A 491 -12.34 -29.97 -13.49
N GLY A 492 -11.23 -29.51 -14.05
CA GLY A 492 -11.18 -28.43 -15.06
C GLY A 492 -11.15 -27.01 -14.46
N VAL A 493 -11.23 -25.99 -15.30
CA VAL A 493 -11.30 -24.59 -14.85
C VAL A 493 -12.72 -24.28 -14.34
N PRO A 494 -12.88 -23.69 -13.15
CA PRO A 494 -14.20 -23.31 -12.64
C PRO A 494 -14.87 -22.27 -13.55
N GLN A 495 -16.17 -22.39 -13.75
CA GLN A 495 -16.99 -21.40 -14.42
C GLN A 495 -17.92 -20.75 -13.40
N LEU A 496 -17.93 -19.43 -13.41
CA LEU A 496 -18.85 -18.59 -12.65
C LEU A 496 -19.23 -17.42 -13.55
N THR A 497 -20.51 -17.11 -13.59
CA THR A 497 -21.07 -15.96 -14.30
C THR A 497 -21.92 -15.17 -13.32
N ALA A 498 -22.04 -13.86 -13.53
CA ALA A 498 -22.91 -13.00 -12.74
C ALA A 498 -23.63 -11.99 -13.63
N VAL A 499 -24.94 -11.88 -13.42
CA VAL A 499 -25.80 -10.93 -14.11
C VAL A 499 -26.68 -10.21 -13.12
N TRP A 500 -27.18 -9.05 -13.53
CA TRP A 500 -28.17 -8.30 -12.77
C TRP A 500 -29.31 -7.83 -13.65
N HIS A 501 -30.44 -7.59 -13.01
CA HIS A 501 -31.57 -6.87 -13.56
C HIS A 501 -32.27 -6.12 -12.41
N THR A 502 -33.31 -5.34 -12.69
CA THR A 502 -34.06 -4.63 -11.64
C THR A 502 -35.53 -5.03 -11.63
N ASN A 503 -36.27 -4.53 -10.65
CA ASN A 503 -37.73 -4.60 -10.60
C ASN A 503 -38.42 -3.85 -11.75
N GLU A 504 -37.73 -2.93 -12.43
CA GLU A 504 -38.27 -2.17 -13.56
C GLU A 504 -37.97 -2.80 -14.92
N ASP A 505 -36.88 -3.57 -15.02
CA ASP A 505 -36.47 -4.22 -16.25
C ASP A 505 -35.80 -5.56 -15.93
N SER A 506 -36.43 -6.64 -16.37
CA SER A 506 -35.99 -8.02 -16.14
C SER A 506 -34.88 -8.50 -17.07
N ARG A 507 -34.42 -7.67 -18.02
CA ARG A 507 -33.29 -8.02 -18.88
C ARG A 507 -32.01 -8.16 -18.06
N ALA A 508 -31.42 -9.35 -18.15
CA ALA A 508 -30.10 -9.62 -17.59
C ALA A 508 -29.02 -8.77 -18.27
N ARG A 509 -28.12 -8.22 -17.46
CA ARG A 509 -26.97 -7.41 -17.87
C ARG A 509 -25.70 -7.88 -17.17
N PRO A 510 -24.54 -7.81 -17.83
CA PRO A 510 -23.26 -8.01 -17.15
C PRO A 510 -22.98 -6.84 -16.21
N PHE A 511 -22.13 -7.08 -15.21
CA PHE A 511 -21.59 -6.01 -14.38
C PHE A 511 -20.39 -5.34 -15.07
N PRO A 512 -20.30 -4.01 -15.12
CA PRO A 512 -19.04 -3.34 -15.44
C PRO A 512 -18.03 -3.48 -14.30
N LEU A 513 -16.73 -3.47 -14.61
CA LEU A 513 -15.64 -3.71 -13.64
C LEU A 513 -15.75 -2.83 -12.38
N ARG A 514 -16.09 -1.55 -12.55
CA ARG A 514 -16.21 -0.55 -11.47
C ARG A 514 -17.19 -0.89 -10.34
N ARG A 515 -18.06 -1.90 -10.55
CA ARG A 515 -19.07 -2.35 -9.57
C ARG A 515 -18.47 -3.25 -8.49
N PHE A 516 -17.33 -3.88 -8.76
CA PHE A 516 -16.60 -4.69 -7.78
C PHE A 516 -15.51 -3.85 -7.17
N VAL A 517 -15.49 -3.72 -5.84
CA VAL A 517 -14.52 -2.93 -5.08
C VAL A 517 -13.73 -3.88 -4.19
N LEU A 518 -12.41 -3.74 -4.16
CA LEU A 518 -11.54 -4.63 -3.40
C LEU A 518 -11.86 -4.58 -1.89
N PRO A 519 -11.78 -5.72 -1.17
CA PRO A 519 -12.18 -5.79 0.25
C PRO A 519 -11.45 -4.81 1.18
N TRP A 520 -10.18 -4.51 0.88
CA TRP A 520 -9.32 -3.66 1.70
C TRP A 520 -9.45 -2.16 1.44
N VAL A 521 -10.27 -1.76 0.47
CA VAL A 521 -10.48 -0.35 0.11
C VAL A 521 -11.51 0.27 1.07
N SER A 522 -11.15 1.43 1.61
CA SER A 522 -12.04 2.25 2.44
C SER A 522 -12.87 3.21 1.58
N GLU A 523 -14.11 3.48 1.98
CA GLU A 523 -14.99 4.43 1.28
C GLU A 523 -14.71 5.90 1.65
N GLY A 524 -13.95 6.17 2.72
CA GLY A 524 -13.70 7.54 3.17
C GLY A 524 -12.68 8.30 2.32
N THR A 525 -13.00 9.55 1.95
CA THR A 525 -11.99 10.57 1.62
C THR A 525 -11.17 10.84 2.87
N VAL A 526 -9.91 10.39 2.91
CA VAL A 526 -9.01 10.69 4.02
C VAL A 526 -8.53 12.13 3.89
N ALA A 527 -9.33 13.07 4.38
CA ALA A 527 -8.81 14.35 4.82
C ALA A 527 -8.03 14.11 6.12
N GLY A 528 -6.70 14.08 6.03
CA GLY A 528 -5.83 14.39 7.16
C GLY A 528 -5.61 13.31 8.23
N ALA A 529 -5.23 12.09 7.83
CA ALA A 529 -4.59 11.14 8.77
C ALA A 529 -3.18 10.80 8.28
N ILE A 530 -2.25 11.75 8.40
CA ILE A 530 -0.84 11.41 8.59
C ILE A 530 -0.68 11.18 10.09
N ASP A 531 -1.20 10.07 10.57
CA ASP A 531 -0.79 9.54 11.86
C ASP A 531 -0.56 8.05 11.70
N GLY A 532 0.72 7.73 11.53
CA GLY A 532 1.24 6.39 11.57
C GLY A 532 1.08 5.82 12.97
N LEU A 533 -0.10 5.26 13.24
CA LEU A 533 -0.23 4.16 14.18
C LEU A 533 -0.45 2.91 13.33
N ALA A 534 0.54 2.03 13.39
CA ALA A 534 0.50 0.70 12.81
C ALA A 534 -0.90 0.11 13.02
N THR A 535 -1.63 -0.13 11.92
CA THR A 535 -2.82 -0.97 12.00
C THR A 535 -2.33 -2.28 12.61
N ALA A 536 -2.89 -2.68 13.76
CA ALA A 536 -2.51 -3.93 14.40
C ALA A 536 -2.69 -5.05 13.39
N VAL A 537 -1.58 -5.68 12.98
CA VAL A 537 -1.59 -6.87 12.13
C VAL A 537 -1.99 -8.03 13.04
N PRO A 538 -3.19 -8.62 12.89
CA PRO A 538 -3.68 -9.64 13.82
C PRO A 538 -2.71 -10.82 13.98
N GLU A 539 -2.04 -11.21 12.90
CA GLU A 539 -1.05 -12.29 12.86
C GLU A 539 0.20 -12.01 13.71
N LEU A 540 0.50 -10.74 14.01
CA LEU A 540 1.63 -10.33 14.83
C LEU A 540 1.27 -10.21 16.32
N GLN A 541 0.01 -10.43 16.71
CA GLN A 541 -0.39 -10.35 18.12
C GLN A 541 0.41 -11.33 18.98
N GLY A 542 0.98 -10.80 20.08
CA GLY A 542 1.84 -11.57 20.98
C GLY A 542 3.28 -11.75 20.50
N GLY A 543 3.66 -11.22 19.34
CA GLY A 543 5.05 -11.16 18.89
C GLY A 543 5.86 -10.09 19.62
N SER A 544 7.16 -10.36 19.84
CA SER A 544 8.13 -9.45 20.47
C SER A 544 9.11 -8.94 19.43
N TRP A 545 9.22 -7.62 19.33
CA TRP A 545 10.22 -6.94 18.52
C TRP A 545 11.65 -7.27 18.98
N GLY A 546 11.87 -7.31 20.30
CA GLY A 546 13.18 -7.59 20.88
C GLY A 546 13.65 -9.01 20.61
N ARG A 547 12.80 -10.01 20.86
CA ARG A 547 13.11 -11.40 20.52
C ARG A 547 13.29 -11.57 19.01
N GLY A 548 12.48 -10.88 18.22
CA GLY A 548 12.58 -10.86 16.76
C GLY A 548 13.91 -10.36 16.23
N ARG A 549 14.47 -9.31 16.85
CA ARG A 549 15.84 -8.85 16.55
C ARG A 549 16.86 -9.95 16.78
N ARG A 550 16.73 -10.73 17.86
CA ARG A 550 17.66 -11.86 18.12
C ARG A 550 17.50 -12.97 17.08
N VAL A 551 16.27 -13.26 16.66
CA VAL A 551 16.02 -14.21 15.56
C VAL A 551 16.68 -13.71 14.28
N PHE A 552 16.55 -12.43 13.92
CA PHE A 552 17.20 -11.82 12.75
C PHE A 552 18.74 -12.00 12.75
N HIS A 553 19.36 -11.92 13.92
CA HIS A 553 20.80 -12.12 14.13
C HIS A 553 21.22 -13.58 14.41
N SER A 554 20.27 -14.52 14.46
CA SER A 554 20.56 -15.93 14.69
C SER A 554 21.09 -16.62 13.44
N ASP A 555 21.83 -17.72 13.61
CA ASP A 555 22.26 -18.57 12.49
C ASP A 555 21.10 -19.32 11.82
N ALA A 556 19.99 -19.53 12.54
CA ALA A 556 18.80 -20.20 12.01
C ALA A 556 18.12 -19.35 10.93
N ALA A 557 17.95 -18.04 11.17
CA ALA A 557 17.39 -17.10 10.20
C ALA A 557 18.44 -16.56 9.22
N GLY A 558 19.63 -16.21 9.72
CA GLY A 558 20.77 -15.74 8.92
C GLY A 558 20.58 -14.38 8.23
N CYS A 559 19.48 -13.65 8.50
CA CYS A 559 19.11 -12.42 7.79
C CYS A 559 20.20 -11.33 7.87
N TYR A 560 20.84 -11.18 9.03
CA TYR A 560 21.89 -10.18 9.28
C TYR A 560 23.12 -10.31 8.36
N ARG A 561 23.38 -11.49 7.79
CA ARG A 561 24.55 -11.74 6.93
C ARG A 561 24.46 -10.99 5.62
N CYS A 562 23.25 -10.73 5.14
CA CYS A 562 23.01 -10.09 3.86
C CYS A 562 22.31 -8.74 3.97
N HIS A 563 21.44 -8.56 4.98
CA HIS A 563 20.56 -7.40 5.07
C HIS A 563 20.98 -6.40 6.13
N ALA A 564 20.77 -5.12 5.79
CA ALA A 564 20.78 -4.03 6.75
C ALA A 564 19.38 -3.82 7.34
N MET A 565 19.33 -3.21 8.51
CA MET A 565 18.12 -2.69 9.12
C MET A 565 18.33 -1.21 9.44
N GLN A 566 17.58 -0.33 8.78
CA GLN A 566 17.66 1.12 8.95
C GLN A 566 19.10 1.66 8.81
N GLY A 567 19.79 1.22 7.76
CA GLY A 567 21.13 1.64 7.37
C GLY A 567 22.27 0.89 8.07
N ARG A 568 21.97 -0.11 8.90
CA ARG A 568 22.98 -0.84 9.70
C ARG A 568 22.96 -2.33 9.42
N GLY A 569 24.12 -2.89 9.06
CA GLY A 569 24.29 -4.30 8.74
C GLY A 569 24.97 -4.50 7.39
N ALA A 570 24.84 -5.71 6.83
CA ALA A 570 25.39 -6.03 5.52
C ALA A 570 24.57 -5.36 4.40
N ALA A 571 25.23 -5.01 3.30
CA ALA A 571 24.59 -4.36 2.16
C ALA A 571 24.46 -5.30 0.94
N ILE A 572 24.54 -6.62 1.13
CA ILE A 572 24.45 -7.59 0.02
C ILE A 572 23.01 -7.71 -0.50
N GLY A 573 22.02 -7.61 0.40
CA GLY A 573 20.60 -7.51 0.12
C GLY A 573 20.03 -6.14 0.46
N PRO A 574 18.74 -5.89 0.15
CA PRO A 574 18.08 -4.63 0.47
C PRO A 574 18.03 -4.36 1.98
N ASP A 575 18.02 -3.08 2.33
CA ASP A 575 17.69 -2.65 3.69
C ASP A 575 16.23 -3.02 4.00
N LEU A 576 16.03 -3.79 5.07
CA LEU A 576 14.70 -4.28 5.46
C LEU A 576 13.93 -3.30 6.35
N GLY A 577 14.50 -2.14 6.69
CA GLY A 577 13.84 -1.10 7.48
C GLY A 577 12.54 -0.57 6.86
N ASN A 578 12.37 -0.73 5.54
CA ASN A 578 11.18 -0.33 4.81
C ASN A 578 10.05 -1.37 4.83
N LEU A 579 10.28 -2.58 5.35
CA LEU A 579 9.25 -3.64 5.39
C LEU A 579 8.06 -3.28 6.28
N ILE A 580 8.21 -2.32 7.20
CA ILE A 580 7.11 -1.76 8.01
C ILE A 580 5.96 -1.18 7.17
N HIS A 581 6.20 -0.89 5.90
CA HIS A 581 5.20 -0.36 4.97
C HIS A 581 4.52 -1.44 4.12
N ARG A 582 4.94 -2.70 4.23
CA ARG A 582 4.38 -3.84 3.48
C ARG A 582 3.32 -4.60 4.29
N ASP A 583 2.48 -5.36 3.60
CA ASP A 583 1.54 -6.28 4.23
C ASP A 583 2.20 -7.59 4.68
N TYR A 584 1.68 -8.17 5.78
CA TYR A 584 2.17 -9.41 6.39
C TYR A 584 2.30 -10.54 5.38
N ALA A 585 1.24 -10.65 4.60
CA ALA A 585 1.07 -11.56 3.50
C ALA A 585 2.29 -11.60 2.57
N SER A 586 2.67 -10.44 2.05
CA SER A 586 3.77 -10.31 1.11
C SER A 586 5.13 -10.57 1.73
N VAL A 587 5.35 -10.13 2.97
CA VAL A 587 6.64 -10.38 3.66
C VAL A 587 6.81 -11.87 3.97
N LEU A 588 5.76 -12.55 4.46
CA LEU A 588 5.80 -13.98 4.73
C LEU A 588 6.04 -14.80 3.45
N ARG A 589 5.33 -14.46 2.37
CA ARG A 589 5.53 -15.11 1.06
C ARG A 589 6.96 -14.94 0.56
N ASP A 590 7.55 -13.75 0.70
CA ASP A 590 8.91 -13.50 0.23
C ASP A 590 9.95 -14.25 1.11
N LEU A 591 9.66 -14.53 2.39
CA LEU A 591 10.47 -15.41 3.24
C LEU A 591 10.33 -16.89 2.85
N GLN A 592 9.12 -17.34 2.49
CA GLN A 592 8.83 -18.72 2.06
C GLN A 592 9.33 -19.00 0.64
N ASN A 593 9.26 -18.00 -0.22
CA ASN A 593 9.71 -18.05 -1.61
C ASN A 593 10.57 -16.81 -1.94
N PRO A 594 11.85 -16.82 -1.56
CA PRO A 594 12.80 -15.75 -1.86
C PRO A 594 12.95 -15.36 -3.34
N GLY A 595 12.56 -16.26 -4.26
CA GLY A 595 12.57 -15.99 -5.70
C GLY A 595 11.33 -15.27 -6.19
N PHE A 596 10.30 -15.11 -5.37
CA PHE A 596 9.01 -14.56 -5.79
C PHE A 596 9.13 -13.13 -6.36
N ALA A 597 9.81 -12.26 -5.62
CA ALA A 597 10.04 -10.87 -6.01
C ALA A 597 11.45 -10.44 -5.57
N ILE A 598 12.26 -10.01 -6.54
CA ILE A 598 13.65 -9.60 -6.30
C ILE A 598 13.74 -8.08 -6.45
N ASN A 599 14.34 -7.41 -5.47
CA ASN A 599 14.62 -5.98 -5.60
C ASN A 599 15.57 -5.77 -6.78
N PRO A 600 15.26 -4.89 -7.76
CA PRO A 600 16.02 -4.78 -8.99
C PRO A 600 17.48 -4.34 -8.79
N ASP A 601 17.74 -3.56 -7.73
CA ASP A 601 19.10 -3.14 -7.35
C ASP A 601 19.94 -4.31 -6.78
N TYR A 602 19.32 -5.47 -6.55
CA TYR A 602 19.92 -6.63 -5.91
C TYR A 602 19.74 -7.93 -6.73
N VAL A 603 19.51 -7.81 -8.04
CA VAL A 603 19.44 -8.98 -8.93
C VAL A 603 20.80 -9.66 -9.00
N GLY A 604 20.84 -10.94 -8.63
CA GLY A 604 22.06 -11.75 -8.68
C GLY A 604 22.65 -11.84 -10.09
N GLN A 605 23.96 -11.99 -10.17
CA GLN A 605 24.74 -12.23 -11.38
C GLN A 605 25.47 -13.56 -11.25
N THR A 606 25.50 -14.33 -12.34
CA THR A 606 26.47 -15.41 -12.54
C THR A 606 27.64 -14.83 -13.33
N VAL A 607 28.82 -14.84 -12.73
CA VAL A 607 30.06 -14.28 -13.28
C VAL A 607 31.01 -15.44 -13.58
N VAL A 608 31.39 -15.57 -14.84
CA VAL A 608 32.46 -16.48 -15.29
C VAL A 608 33.74 -15.67 -15.41
N LEU A 609 34.76 -16.06 -14.67
CA LEU A 609 36.08 -15.43 -14.71
C LEU A 609 36.97 -16.14 -15.72
N LYS A 610 37.95 -15.41 -16.28
CA LYS A 610 38.93 -15.92 -17.24
C LYS A 610 39.82 -17.04 -16.69
N ASP A 611 39.89 -17.18 -15.37
CA ASP A 611 40.59 -18.28 -14.69
C ASP A 611 39.74 -19.56 -14.54
N GLY A 612 38.51 -19.55 -15.08
CA GLY A 612 37.56 -20.67 -15.06
C GLY A 612 36.66 -20.72 -13.82
N ARG A 613 36.82 -19.83 -12.84
CA ARG A 613 35.90 -19.77 -11.68
C ARG A 613 34.53 -19.22 -12.10
N VAL A 614 33.47 -19.84 -11.58
CA VAL A 614 32.10 -19.36 -11.71
C VAL A 614 31.61 -18.92 -10.34
N LEU A 615 31.24 -17.65 -10.22
CA LEU A 615 30.76 -17.05 -8.98
C LEU A 615 29.31 -16.59 -9.17
N THR A 616 28.48 -16.79 -8.15
CA THR A 616 27.08 -16.34 -8.17
C THR A 616 26.82 -15.48 -6.95
N GLY A 617 26.32 -14.27 -7.17
CA GLY A 617 26.06 -13.32 -6.08
C GLY A 617 25.45 -12.01 -6.56
N VAL A 618 25.11 -11.12 -5.63
CA VAL A 618 24.64 -9.76 -5.95
C VAL A 618 25.85 -8.88 -6.26
N LEU A 619 25.85 -8.26 -7.43
CA LEU A 619 26.95 -7.41 -7.87
C LEU A 619 26.66 -5.94 -7.51
N GLN A 620 27.58 -5.33 -6.76
CA GLN A 620 27.53 -3.91 -6.42
C GLN A 620 28.77 -3.21 -6.97
N THR A 621 28.58 -2.02 -7.55
CA THR A 621 29.69 -1.21 -8.04
C THR A 621 30.02 -0.14 -7.00
N ARG A 622 31.27 -0.10 -6.51
CA ARG A 622 31.78 0.95 -5.62
C ARG A 622 33.04 1.57 -6.22
N GLY A 623 32.90 2.75 -6.83
CA GLY A 623 34.00 3.39 -7.55
C GLY A 623 34.38 2.60 -8.81
N ASP A 624 35.65 2.20 -8.90
CA ASP A 624 36.22 1.38 -9.98
C ASP A 624 36.16 -0.14 -9.71
N ARG A 625 35.65 -0.55 -8.55
CA ARG A 625 35.65 -1.95 -8.09
C ARG A 625 34.24 -2.54 -8.11
N MET A 626 34.16 -3.81 -8.51
CA MET A 626 32.93 -4.60 -8.46
C MET A 626 32.99 -5.56 -7.26
N LEU A 627 32.01 -5.49 -6.37
CA LEU A 627 31.89 -6.37 -5.21
C LEU A 627 30.76 -7.37 -5.45
N LEU A 628 31.06 -8.66 -5.43
CA LEU A 628 30.08 -9.73 -5.56
C LEU A 628 29.80 -10.34 -4.19
N GLY A 629 28.58 -10.14 -3.67
CA GLY A 629 28.12 -10.72 -2.40
C GLY A 629 27.39 -12.05 -2.59
N ASP A 630 27.82 -13.10 -1.90
CA ASP A 630 27.22 -14.45 -2.00
C ASP A 630 26.20 -14.76 -0.88
N ALA A 631 25.57 -15.94 -0.97
CA ALA A 631 24.56 -16.42 -0.02
C ALA A 631 25.12 -16.71 1.39
N GLN A 632 26.44 -16.79 1.54
CA GLN A 632 27.14 -16.97 2.81
C GLN A 632 27.49 -15.62 3.46
N GLY A 633 27.15 -14.51 2.81
CA GLY A 633 27.49 -13.16 3.27
C GLY A 633 28.93 -12.75 2.95
N ARG A 634 29.66 -13.52 2.12
CA ARG A 634 31.03 -13.15 1.71
C ARG A 634 30.97 -12.19 0.54
N GLN A 635 31.79 -11.15 0.61
CA GLN A 635 32.03 -10.26 -0.52
C GLN A 635 33.34 -10.65 -1.20
N THR A 636 33.28 -10.87 -2.51
CA THR A 636 34.44 -11.08 -3.38
C THR A 636 34.64 -9.85 -4.23
N GLU A 637 35.81 -9.24 -4.14
CA GLU A 637 36.19 -8.15 -5.04
C GLU A 637 36.60 -8.72 -6.40
N LEU A 638 36.03 -8.16 -7.47
CA LEU A 638 36.27 -8.56 -8.85
C LEU A 638 36.74 -7.36 -9.67
N ARG A 639 37.73 -7.59 -10.53
CA ARG A 639 38.13 -6.61 -11.54
C ARG A 639 37.44 -6.90 -12.86
N SER A 640 37.03 -5.85 -13.57
CA SER A 640 36.31 -5.98 -14.84
C SER A 640 37.10 -6.75 -15.91
N ASP A 641 38.42 -6.67 -15.88
CA ASP A 641 39.32 -7.36 -16.82
C ASP A 641 39.50 -8.86 -16.53
N GLU A 642 39.07 -9.34 -15.37
CA GLU A 642 39.07 -10.76 -14.99
C GLU A 642 37.79 -11.47 -15.44
N ILE A 643 36.74 -10.72 -15.82
CA ILE A 643 35.43 -11.25 -16.19
C ILE A 643 35.43 -11.67 -17.67
N GLU A 644 35.06 -12.91 -17.92
CA GLU A 644 34.83 -13.45 -19.27
C GLU A 644 33.38 -13.25 -19.70
N GLN A 645 32.43 -13.57 -18.80
CA GLN A 645 31.00 -13.48 -19.06
C GLN A 645 30.24 -13.12 -17.79
N MET A 646 29.17 -12.33 -17.94
CA MET A 646 28.23 -12.01 -16.86
C MET A 646 26.80 -12.16 -17.37
N GLN A 647 25.95 -12.80 -16.57
CA GLN A 647 24.53 -12.97 -16.90
C GLN A 647 23.67 -12.86 -15.63
N PRO A 648 22.47 -12.23 -15.71
CA PRO A 648 21.54 -12.21 -14.59
C PRO A 648 21.17 -13.63 -14.15
N ALA A 649 21.23 -13.88 -12.85
CA ALA A 649 20.76 -15.13 -12.26
C ALA A 649 19.22 -15.18 -12.29
N THR A 650 18.66 -16.36 -12.53
CA THR A 650 17.21 -16.61 -12.53
C THR A 650 16.64 -16.88 -11.13
N THR A 651 17.51 -16.99 -10.12
CA THR A 651 17.16 -17.31 -8.74
C THR A 651 17.75 -16.30 -7.78
N SER A 652 17.04 -16.01 -6.69
CA SER A 652 17.52 -15.13 -5.62
C SER A 652 18.74 -15.72 -4.89
N VAL A 653 19.63 -14.85 -4.42
CA VAL A 653 20.79 -15.22 -3.57
C VAL A 653 20.34 -15.53 -2.13
N MET A 654 19.14 -15.08 -1.74
CA MET A 654 18.58 -15.36 -0.42
C MET A 654 18.30 -16.87 -0.25
N PRO A 655 18.74 -17.50 0.86
CA PRO A 655 18.55 -18.92 1.09
C PRO A 655 17.08 -19.35 1.14
N GLN A 656 16.78 -20.52 0.57
CA GLN A 656 15.49 -21.18 0.73
C GLN A 656 15.39 -21.88 2.10
N GLY A 657 14.16 -22.16 2.55
CA GLY A 657 13.95 -22.98 3.74
C GLY A 657 14.14 -22.24 5.07
N ILE A 658 14.04 -20.91 5.09
CA ILE A 658 14.25 -20.10 6.32
C ILE A 658 13.11 -20.33 7.31
N VAL A 659 11.87 -20.33 6.82
CA VAL A 659 10.66 -20.44 7.66
C VAL A 659 10.61 -21.79 8.37
N GLU A 660 11.03 -22.87 7.71
CA GLU A 660 11.05 -24.24 8.21
C GLU A 660 12.07 -24.46 9.33
N LYS A 661 13.06 -23.56 9.47
CA LYS A 661 14.08 -23.60 10.54
C LYS A 661 13.66 -22.85 11.79
N LEU A 662 12.56 -22.10 11.75
CA LEU A 662 12.09 -21.27 12.85
C LEU A 662 10.88 -21.91 13.52
N SER A 663 10.80 -21.79 14.85
CA SER A 663 9.55 -22.10 15.55
C SER A 663 8.46 -21.09 15.16
N ALA A 664 7.18 -21.44 15.39
CA ALA A 664 6.08 -20.50 15.14
C ALA A 664 6.21 -19.20 15.96
N GLU A 665 6.80 -19.28 17.16
CA GLU A 665 7.10 -18.12 17.99
C GLU A 665 8.24 -17.29 17.40
N ASP A 666 9.35 -17.92 16.99
CA ASP A 666 10.49 -17.22 16.38
C ASP A 666 10.11 -16.53 15.07
N LEU A 667 9.27 -17.17 14.24
CA LEU A 667 8.77 -16.58 13.01
C LEU A 667 7.89 -15.36 13.29
N ARG A 668 6.97 -15.47 14.26
CA ARG A 668 6.10 -14.35 14.67
C ARG A 668 6.94 -13.19 15.18
N ASP A 669 7.90 -13.47 16.06
CA ASP A 669 8.80 -12.45 16.61
C ASP A 669 9.66 -11.80 15.52
N LEU A 670 10.23 -12.59 14.60
CA LEU A 670 10.98 -12.09 13.44
C LEU A 670 10.12 -11.15 12.57
N LEU A 671 8.90 -11.56 12.24
CA LEU A 671 7.96 -10.73 11.47
C LEU A 671 7.55 -9.48 12.25
N THR A 672 7.38 -9.54 13.57
CA THR A 672 7.18 -8.35 14.41
C THR A 672 8.36 -7.38 14.29
N TYR A 673 9.60 -7.88 14.33
CA TYR A 673 10.80 -7.04 14.17
C TYR A 673 10.90 -6.38 12.78
N LEU A 674 10.61 -7.12 11.72
CA LEU A 674 10.69 -6.63 10.34
C LEU A 674 9.56 -5.66 9.98
N MET A 675 8.36 -5.86 10.53
CA MET A 675 7.14 -5.20 10.06
C MET A 675 6.59 -4.13 11.01
N THR A 676 7.21 -3.93 12.17
CA THR A 676 6.81 -2.88 13.10
C THR A 676 7.96 -1.91 13.37
N PRO A 677 7.67 -0.63 13.66
CA PRO A 677 8.70 0.31 14.06
C PRO A 677 9.45 -0.17 15.31
N ALA A 678 10.73 0.21 15.43
CA ALA A 678 11.48 -0.03 16.65
C ALA A 678 10.78 0.60 17.87
N PRO A 679 10.82 -0.06 19.05
CA PRO A 679 10.19 0.45 20.25
C PRO A 679 10.77 1.81 20.61
N ARG A 680 9.88 2.79 20.83
CA ARG A 680 10.25 4.16 21.18
C ARG A 680 9.28 4.72 22.20
N MET A 681 9.72 5.71 22.95
CA MET A 681 8.83 6.46 23.81
C MET A 681 7.91 7.37 22.97
N PRO A 682 6.68 7.63 23.42
CA PRO A 682 5.79 8.54 22.73
C PRO A 682 6.35 9.98 22.78
N LEU A 683 6.15 10.72 21.70
CA LEU A 683 6.51 12.14 21.60
C LEU A 683 5.27 13.03 21.75
N ASP A 684 4.31 12.60 22.56
CA ASP A 684 2.99 13.20 22.74
C ASP A 684 2.98 14.36 23.73
N SER A 685 4.11 15.00 24.01
CA SER A 685 4.19 16.14 24.93
C SER A 685 3.74 17.45 24.26
N PRO A 686 3.09 18.37 25.00
CA PRO A 686 2.77 19.70 24.51
C PRO A 686 4.01 20.60 24.30
N LEU A 687 5.17 20.21 24.84
CA LEU A 687 6.42 20.94 24.69
C LEU A 687 7.23 20.43 23.49
N PRO A 688 7.99 21.30 22.80
CA PRO A 688 8.85 20.86 21.72
C PRO A 688 9.97 19.98 22.26
N ALA A 689 10.09 18.76 21.73
CA ALA A 689 11.16 17.85 22.09
C ALA A 689 12.55 18.44 21.72
N PRO A 690 13.62 18.13 22.48
CA PRO A 690 14.95 18.63 22.22
C PRO A 690 15.49 18.29 20.81
N PRO A 691 16.46 19.06 20.28
CA PRO A 691 17.13 18.76 19.02
C PRO A 691 17.68 17.33 18.99
N LEU A 692 17.72 16.75 17.78
CA LEU A 692 18.34 15.43 17.57
C LEU A 692 19.84 15.50 17.86
N ARG A 693 20.39 14.42 18.43
CA ARG A 693 21.83 14.25 18.59
C ARG A 693 22.50 13.94 17.26
N THR A 694 23.75 14.30 17.12
CA THR A 694 24.59 13.91 15.98
C THR A 694 25.21 12.53 16.21
N GLN A 695 25.52 11.82 15.13
CA GLN A 695 26.26 10.55 15.21
C GLN A 695 27.64 10.72 15.85
N SER A 696 28.29 11.87 15.63
CA SER A 696 29.58 12.20 16.23
C SER A 696 29.51 12.33 17.75
N GLU A 697 28.45 12.92 18.32
CA GLU A 697 28.27 13.01 19.77
C GLU A 697 28.17 11.60 20.38
N VAL A 698 27.36 10.72 19.77
CA VAL A 698 27.16 9.35 20.25
C VAL A 698 28.44 8.52 20.09
N ALA A 699 29.16 8.68 18.97
CA ALA A 699 30.43 8.01 18.74
C ALA A 699 31.51 8.42 19.75
N ALA A 700 31.55 9.71 20.15
CA ALA A 700 32.51 10.20 21.13
C ALA A 700 32.33 9.54 22.51
N VAL A 701 31.08 9.40 22.98
CA VAL A 701 30.82 8.77 24.29
C VAL A 701 31.06 7.25 24.27
N LEU A 702 30.88 6.61 23.11
CA LEU A 702 31.15 5.18 22.88
C LEU A 702 32.61 4.89 22.48
N ALA A 703 33.47 5.89 22.36
CA ALA A 703 34.86 5.67 21.97
C ALA A 703 35.58 4.74 22.98
N GLY A 704 36.29 3.75 22.46
CA GLY A 704 37.00 2.74 23.27
C GLY A 704 36.10 1.67 23.90
N SER A 705 34.80 1.63 23.56
CA SER A 705 33.91 0.53 23.95
C SER A 705 34.33 -0.79 23.28
N ARG A 706 34.25 -1.89 24.03
CA ARG A 706 34.36 -3.25 23.46
C ARG A 706 33.05 -3.66 22.78
N GLY A 707 33.15 -4.31 21.62
CA GLY A 707 31.99 -4.89 20.94
C GLY A 707 31.41 -6.09 21.70
N VAL A 708 30.13 -6.42 21.49
CA VAL A 708 29.48 -7.55 22.19
C VAL A 708 30.18 -8.89 21.89
N ASP A 709 30.71 -9.06 20.68
CA ASP A 709 31.47 -10.25 20.29
C ASP A 709 32.75 -10.44 21.13
N GLU A 710 33.42 -9.35 21.52
CA GLU A 710 34.60 -9.39 22.40
C GLU A 710 34.25 -9.70 23.86
N LEU A 711 32.98 -9.50 24.25
CA LEU A 711 32.49 -9.76 25.60
C LEU A 711 31.96 -11.19 25.77
N ARG A 712 31.87 -11.99 24.70
CA ARG A 712 31.39 -13.38 24.78
C ARG A 712 32.40 -14.30 25.50
N PRO A 713 31.92 -15.31 26.26
CA PRO A 713 30.53 -15.64 26.51
C PRO A 713 29.87 -14.70 27.55
N LEU A 714 28.60 -14.36 27.31
CA LEU A 714 27.82 -13.50 28.20
C LEU A 714 27.09 -14.31 29.28
N ARG A 715 27.10 -13.84 30.53
CA ARG A 715 26.27 -14.40 31.60
C ARG A 715 24.78 -14.14 31.30
N PRO A 716 23.88 -15.13 31.41
CA PRO A 716 22.44 -14.88 31.34
C PRO A 716 21.99 -13.93 32.45
N LEU A 717 21.19 -12.92 32.10
CA LEU A 717 20.64 -11.95 33.05
C LEU A 717 19.11 -12.01 33.12
N GLN A 718 18.58 -12.01 34.33
CA GLN A 718 17.16 -11.83 34.64
C GLN A 718 16.92 -10.39 35.09
N ILE A 719 16.41 -9.56 34.17
CA ILE A 719 16.09 -8.15 34.44
C ILE A 719 14.59 -8.03 34.72
N VAL A 720 14.23 -7.39 35.83
CA VAL A 720 12.85 -7.10 36.17
C VAL A 720 12.61 -5.60 36.06
N LEU A 721 11.74 -5.19 35.15
CA LEU A 721 11.26 -3.81 35.06
C LEU A 721 10.07 -3.64 36.00
N VAL A 722 10.14 -2.63 36.84
CA VAL A 722 9.11 -2.28 37.81
C VAL A 722 8.51 -0.94 37.40
N ASP A 723 7.32 -0.99 36.79
CA ASP A 723 6.57 0.17 36.31
C ASP A 723 5.45 0.56 37.27
N GLY A 724 4.80 1.70 37.02
CA GLY A 724 3.66 2.19 37.80
C GLY A 724 2.45 2.54 36.93
N VAL A 725 1.38 3.01 37.57
CA VAL A 725 0.27 3.64 36.84
C VAL A 725 0.70 5.05 36.43
N LYS A 726 0.47 5.41 35.17
CA LYS A 726 0.75 6.77 34.65
C LYS A 726 0.06 7.80 35.55
N ASP A 727 0.81 8.80 35.97
CA ASP A 727 0.39 9.80 36.97
C ASP A 727 0.55 11.26 36.51
N HIS A 728 1.07 11.50 35.31
CA HIS A 728 1.25 12.82 34.70
C HIS A 728 0.61 12.91 33.30
N GLY A 729 0.73 14.09 32.69
CA GLY A 729 0.18 14.40 31.38
C GLY A 729 0.86 13.65 30.23
N PRO A 730 0.46 13.93 28.99
CA PRO A 730 1.08 13.36 27.79
C PRO A 730 2.60 13.55 27.76
N GLY A 731 3.35 12.50 27.44
CA GLY A 731 4.81 12.52 27.40
C GLY A 731 5.55 12.60 28.75
N GLU A 732 4.87 12.67 29.89
CA GLU A 732 5.46 12.81 31.24
C GLU A 732 5.14 11.60 32.10
N HIS A 733 6.14 11.11 32.85
CA HIS A 733 6.03 9.94 33.77
C HIS A 733 5.25 8.77 33.15
N ASP A 734 5.50 8.51 31.87
CA ASP A 734 4.75 7.47 31.15
C ASP A 734 5.35 6.10 31.43
N TYR A 735 5.18 5.62 32.66
CA TYR A 735 5.68 4.33 33.12
C TYR A 735 5.19 3.16 32.23
N PRO A 736 3.91 3.10 31.82
CA PRO A 736 3.45 2.03 30.92
C PRO A 736 4.10 2.06 29.53
N ALA A 737 4.30 3.25 28.94
CA ALA A 737 5.01 3.37 27.67
C ALA A 737 6.48 2.99 27.81
N TRP A 738 7.13 3.44 28.89
CA TRP A 738 8.50 3.05 29.23
C TRP A 738 8.64 1.55 29.38
N ARG A 739 7.77 0.91 30.15
CA ARG A 739 7.75 -0.54 30.34
C ARG A 739 7.69 -1.25 28.99
N THR A 740 6.79 -0.84 28.12
CA THR A 740 6.59 -1.46 26.80
C THR A 740 7.83 -1.29 25.93
N ALA A 741 8.35 -0.06 25.82
CA ALA A 741 9.50 0.23 24.96
C ALA A 741 10.79 -0.44 25.48
N TRP A 742 11.07 -0.34 26.78
CA TRP A 742 12.29 -0.87 27.39
C TRP A 742 12.27 -2.39 27.56
N GLN A 743 11.09 -3.00 27.73
CA GLN A 743 10.96 -4.46 27.69
C GLN A 743 11.43 -4.99 26.35
N GLU A 744 10.96 -4.43 25.24
CA GLU A 744 11.35 -4.85 23.89
C GLU A 744 12.82 -4.50 23.60
N LEU A 745 13.28 -3.30 24.01
CA LEU A 745 14.66 -2.89 23.82
C LEU A 745 15.66 -3.82 24.53
N LEU A 746 15.46 -4.08 25.82
CA LEU A 746 16.35 -4.96 26.61
C LEU A 746 16.20 -6.43 26.20
N SER A 747 15.01 -6.88 25.82
CA SER A 747 14.80 -8.22 25.26
C SER A 747 15.55 -8.42 23.94
N SER A 748 16.00 -7.34 23.28
CA SER A 748 16.79 -7.44 22.06
C SER A 748 18.29 -7.74 22.27
N ALA A 749 18.76 -7.71 23.53
CA ALA A 749 20.12 -8.08 23.89
C ALA A 749 20.30 -9.60 24.04
N GLU A 750 21.51 -10.06 23.71
CA GLU A 750 21.92 -11.46 23.87
C GLU A 750 21.98 -11.85 25.36
N ALA A 751 21.54 -13.08 25.67
CA ALA A 751 21.53 -13.63 27.02
C ALA A 751 20.83 -12.74 28.07
N VAL A 752 19.73 -12.08 27.67
CA VAL A 752 18.86 -11.31 28.57
C VAL A 752 17.44 -11.85 28.51
N ASN A 753 16.87 -12.10 29.69
CA ASN A 753 15.45 -12.31 29.86
C ASN A 753 14.86 -11.15 30.67
N VAL A 754 13.75 -10.60 30.20
CA VAL A 754 13.08 -9.46 30.82
C VAL A 754 11.73 -9.90 31.37
N ARG A 755 11.48 -9.59 32.64
CA ARG A 755 10.16 -9.69 33.28
C ARG A 755 9.68 -8.28 33.62
N VAL A 756 8.37 -8.10 33.65
CA VAL A 756 7.75 -6.81 33.96
C VAL A 756 6.72 -7.00 35.07
N VAL A 757 6.72 -6.11 36.05
CA VAL A 757 5.75 -6.08 37.14
C VAL A 757 5.30 -4.64 37.40
N ARG A 758 4.02 -4.46 37.75
CA ARG A 758 3.39 -3.15 38.00
C ARG A 758 3.66 -2.60 39.41
N GLU A 759 4.17 -3.44 40.29
CA GLU A 759 4.43 -3.10 41.67
C GLU A 759 5.71 -3.82 42.11
N PHE A 760 5.98 -3.86 43.41
CA PHE A 760 7.16 -4.53 43.92
C PHE A 760 7.13 -6.04 43.62
N PRO A 761 8.25 -6.63 43.13
CA PRO A 761 8.35 -8.07 42.87
C PRO A 761 7.99 -8.94 44.09
N ASP A 762 7.38 -10.09 43.83
CA ASP A 762 7.17 -11.12 44.85
C ASP A 762 8.46 -11.91 45.15
N ASP A 763 8.42 -12.79 46.15
CA ASP A 763 9.60 -13.51 46.62
C ASP A 763 10.16 -14.48 45.55
N GLU A 764 9.31 -15.01 44.66
CA GLU A 764 9.72 -15.89 43.56
C GLU A 764 10.53 -15.12 42.51
N LEU A 765 10.02 -13.97 42.09
CA LEU A 765 10.71 -13.11 41.13
C LEU A 765 11.97 -12.51 41.75
N LEU A 766 11.92 -12.11 43.02
CA LEU A 766 13.10 -11.65 43.75
C LEU A 766 14.15 -12.75 43.86
N ALA A 767 13.80 -14.02 44.04
CA ALA A 767 14.77 -15.11 44.15
C ALA A 767 15.59 -15.33 42.87
N THR A 768 15.02 -15.01 41.71
CA THR A 768 15.63 -15.27 40.40
C THR A 768 16.17 -14.02 39.71
N ALA A 769 15.74 -12.83 40.10
CA ALA A 769 16.19 -11.58 39.51
C ALA A 769 17.68 -11.31 39.79
N ASP A 770 18.39 -10.86 38.74
CA ASP A 770 19.72 -10.28 38.87
C ASP A 770 19.62 -8.76 39.09
N ILE A 771 18.65 -8.11 38.44
CA ILE A 771 18.49 -6.65 38.44
C ILE A 771 17.02 -6.27 38.55
N LEU A 772 16.72 -5.29 39.41
CA LEU A 772 15.45 -4.58 39.45
C LEU A 772 15.63 -3.16 38.89
N VAL A 773 14.84 -2.76 37.91
CA VAL A 773 14.86 -1.40 37.34
C VAL A 773 13.52 -0.73 37.62
N PHE A 774 13.55 0.27 38.50
CA PHE A 774 12.37 0.99 38.96
C PHE A 774 12.20 2.30 38.20
N PHE A 775 11.07 2.42 37.49
CA PHE A 775 10.56 3.68 36.97
C PHE A 775 9.05 3.71 37.23
N GLN A 776 8.68 4.23 38.39
CA GLN A 776 7.31 4.19 38.89
C GLN A 776 7.07 5.27 39.96
N LYS A 777 5.80 5.55 40.21
CA LYS A 777 5.30 6.08 41.48
C LYS A 777 4.91 4.94 42.41
N GLY A 778 5.82 4.55 43.30
CA GLY A 778 5.58 3.51 44.30
C GLY A 778 5.79 4.03 45.73
N SER A 779 5.16 3.37 46.71
CA SER A 779 5.52 3.55 48.13
C SER A 779 6.66 2.61 48.53
N PHE A 780 7.49 2.99 49.50
CA PHE A 780 8.53 2.12 50.07
C PHE A 780 8.13 1.65 51.48
N GLU A 781 6.93 1.10 51.58
CA GLU A 781 6.34 0.58 52.82
C GLU A 781 6.62 -0.92 53.01
N ASP A 782 6.39 -1.43 54.23
CA ASP A 782 6.59 -2.83 54.57
C ASP A 782 5.76 -3.75 53.64
N PRO A 783 6.31 -4.88 53.16
CA PRO A 783 7.62 -5.49 53.50
C PRO A 783 8.77 -5.15 52.52
N ARG A 784 8.66 -4.08 51.71
CA ARG A 784 9.67 -3.75 50.67
C ARG A 784 11.09 -3.52 51.23
N PRO A 785 11.29 -2.86 52.39
CA PRO A 785 12.61 -2.66 52.97
C PRO A 785 13.38 -3.96 53.20
N ASP A 786 12.77 -4.92 53.90
CA ASP A 786 13.40 -6.20 54.25
C ASP A 786 13.70 -7.05 53.00
N ARG A 787 12.77 -7.06 52.04
CA ARG A 787 12.95 -7.76 50.77
C ARG A 787 14.08 -7.18 49.93
N MET A 788 14.20 -5.85 49.90
CA MET A 788 15.30 -5.19 49.20
C MET A 788 16.65 -5.46 49.88
N ASP A 789 16.70 -5.48 51.21
CA ASP A 789 17.93 -5.83 51.94
C ASP A 789 18.38 -7.25 51.62
N ALA A 790 17.48 -8.23 51.66
CA ALA A 790 17.78 -9.61 51.29
C ALA A 790 18.25 -9.72 49.82
N PHE A 791 17.60 -8.99 48.91
CA PHE A 791 17.98 -8.95 47.50
C PHE A 791 19.38 -8.37 47.27
N LEU A 792 19.70 -7.24 47.91
CA LEU A 792 21.02 -6.60 47.81
C LEU A 792 22.12 -7.43 48.49
N GLN A 793 21.85 -8.03 49.64
CA GLN A 793 22.78 -8.91 50.35
C GLN A 793 23.14 -10.17 49.54
N ARG A 794 22.20 -10.67 48.74
CA ARG A 794 22.46 -11.77 47.79
C ARG A 794 23.35 -11.35 46.62
N GLY A 795 23.48 -10.05 46.35
CA GLY A 795 24.23 -9.51 45.22
C GLY A 795 23.35 -9.00 44.09
N GLY A 796 22.05 -8.85 44.32
CA GLY A 796 21.13 -8.23 43.36
C GLY A 796 21.47 -6.76 43.10
N GLY A 797 21.22 -6.31 41.87
CA GLY A 797 21.39 -4.92 41.45
C GLY A 797 20.07 -4.16 41.42
N ALA A 798 20.06 -2.90 41.82
CA ALA A 798 18.85 -2.06 41.74
C ALA A 798 19.13 -0.73 41.02
N VAL A 799 18.26 -0.36 40.09
CA VAL A 799 18.30 0.92 39.38
C VAL A 799 17.05 1.72 39.73
N TYR A 800 17.21 2.95 40.19
CA TYR A 800 16.10 3.84 40.50
C TYR A 800 16.12 5.04 39.56
N ILE A 801 15.01 5.23 38.83
CA ILE A 801 14.86 6.29 37.84
C ILE A 801 13.80 7.28 38.34
N HIS A 802 14.19 8.54 38.36
CA HIS A 802 13.30 9.67 38.56
C HIS A 802 12.47 9.57 39.85
N TRP A 803 11.15 9.54 39.75
CA TRP A 803 10.24 9.52 40.90
C TRP A 803 10.34 8.24 41.75
N ALA A 804 11.01 7.19 41.26
CA ALA A 804 11.26 5.96 42.01
C ALA A 804 12.13 6.18 43.28
N VAL A 805 12.77 7.34 43.43
CA VAL A 805 13.54 7.72 44.63
C VAL A 805 12.68 8.24 45.79
N ASN A 806 11.36 8.32 45.63
CA ASN A 806 10.46 8.81 46.67
C ASN A 806 10.26 7.78 47.80
N GLY A 807 10.75 8.11 48.99
CA GLY A 807 10.54 7.32 50.22
C GLY A 807 9.42 7.86 51.11
N ASN A 808 8.70 8.91 50.70
CA ASN A 808 7.68 9.59 51.49
C ASN A 808 8.17 9.92 52.92
N ASP A 809 7.41 9.56 53.95
CA ASP A 809 7.74 9.76 55.37
C ASP A 809 8.79 8.76 55.89
N LYS A 810 9.13 7.72 55.12
CA LYS A 810 10.20 6.74 55.40
C LYS A 810 11.52 7.07 54.69
N VAL A 811 11.65 8.27 54.14
CA VAL A 811 12.79 8.69 53.31
C VAL A 811 14.18 8.39 53.93
N ARG A 812 14.35 8.56 55.24
CA ARG A 812 15.65 8.29 55.90
C ARG A 812 16.00 6.81 55.91
N ASP A 813 15.00 5.95 56.05
CA ASP A 813 15.23 4.50 55.98
C ASP A 813 15.50 4.06 54.54
N PHE A 814 14.74 4.59 53.58
CA PHE A 814 14.96 4.30 52.17
C PHE A 814 16.33 4.79 51.67
N ALA A 815 16.78 5.96 52.13
CA ALA A 815 18.11 6.50 51.83
C ALA A 815 19.26 5.58 52.28
N LYS A 816 19.07 4.70 53.27
CA LYS A 816 20.10 3.69 53.60
C LYS A 816 20.40 2.74 52.45
N ARG A 817 19.41 2.52 51.57
CA ARG A 817 19.50 1.60 50.42
C ARG A 817 19.93 2.31 49.16
N ILE A 818 19.39 3.51 48.91
CA ILE A 818 19.66 4.23 47.67
C ILE A 818 20.60 5.42 47.84
N GLY A 819 21.07 5.70 49.05
CA GLY A 819 21.97 6.82 49.39
C GLY A 819 21.24 8.12 49.66
N ILE A 820 20.53 8.63 48.66
CA ILE A 820 19.80 9.90 48.72
C ILE A 820 18.38 9.65 48.22
N ALA A 821 17.36 10.13 48.94
CA ALA A 821 15.96 9.85 48.64
C ALA A 821 15.08 11.11 48.75
N SER A 822 13.93 11.09 48.08
CA SER A 822 12.94 12.17 48.12
C SER A 822 11.97 11.97 49.28
N TRP A 823 11.76 13.04 50.06
CA TRP A 823 10.62 13.14 50.98
C TRP A 823 9.46 13.76 50.19
N GLY A 824 8.49 12.94 49.80
CA GLY A 824 7.30 13.38 49.06
C GLY A 824 6.72 14.70 49.58
N GLY A 825 6.57 15.68 48.68
CA GLY A 825 6.03 17.01 48.99
C GLY A 825 7.00 17.97 49.70
N ARG A 826 8.27 17.60 49.93
CA ARG A 826 9.29 18.45 50.59
C ARG A 826 10.55 18.70 49.77
N ILE A 827 10.67 18.09 48.60
CA ILE A 827 11.75 18.38 47.65
C ILE A 827 11.42 19.67 46.88
N ALA A 828 12.44 20.25 46.26
CA ALA A 828 12.25 21.24 45.22
C ALA A 828 12.60 20.63 43.86
N PHE A 829 11.91 21.09 42.81
CA PHE A 829 12.09 20.61 41.44
C PHE A 829 11.81 21.73 40.44
N ARG A 830 12.32 21.56 39.20
CA ARG A 830 11.97 22.40 38.05
C ARG A 830 12.07 21.59 36.77
N HIS A 831 11.29 21.99 35.76
CA HIS A 831 11.38 21.50 34.39
C HIS A 831 12.20 22.45 33.54
N GLY A 832 13.00 21.93 32.61
CA GLY A 832 13.65 22.74 31.58
C GLY A 832 15.04 22.25 31.19
N PRO A 833 15.87 23.12 30.59
CA PRO A 833 17.26 22.80 30.31
C PRO A 833 17.99 22.36 31.59
N LEU A 834 18.63 21.21 31.51
CA LEU A 834 19.32 20.56 32.62
C LEU A 834 20.77 20.28 32.18
N THR A 835 21.71 20.96 32.81
CA THR A 835 23.13 20.67 32.62
C THR A 835 23.60 19.80 33.77
N LEU A 836 24.10 18.60 33.43
CA LEU A 836 24.71 17.66 34.35
C LEU A 836 26.23 17.80 34.25
N ASP A 837 26.85 18.29 35.32
CA ASP A 837 28.31 18.27 35.50
C ASP A 837 28.72 16.91 36.07
N ILE A 838 29.67 16.26 35.39
CA ILE A 838 30.02 14.85 35.62
C ILE A 838 31.23 14.74 36.55
N HIS A 839 31.10 13.87 37.55
CA HIS A 839 32.09 13.63 38.60
C HIS A 839 32.60 12.19 38.55
N ASN A 840 33.71 11.92 39.25
CA ASN A 840 34.33 10.59 39.32
C ASN A 840 34.56 9.98 37.91
N GLN A 841 35.31 10.69 37.06
CA GLN A 841 35.47 10.35 35.64
C GLN A 841 36.10 8.98 35.37
N ASP A 842 36.80 8.41 36.35
CA ASP A 842 37.34 7.05 36.27
C ASP A 842 36.25 5.97 36.42
N HIS A 843 35.05 6.35 36.89
CA HIS A 843 33.94 5.41 37.03
C HIS A 843 33.40 4.98 35.65
N PRO A 844 33.26 3.67 35.38
CA PRO A 844 32.99 3.17 34.03
C PRO A 844 31.64 3.62 33.44
N ILE A 845 30.65 3.94 34.29
CA ILE A 845 29.35 4.47 33.83
C ILE A 845 29.53 5.78 33.04
N VAL A 846 30.39 6.69 33.54
CA VAL A 846 30.53 8.05 33.01
C VAL A 846 31.72 8.20 32.06
N ARG A 847 32.31 7.09 31.60
CA ARG A 847 33.44 7.10 30.66
C ARG A 847 33.15 7.99 29.45
N ASN A 848 34.07 8.90 29.14
CA ASN A 848 33.99 9.89 28.06
C ASN A 848 32.93 11.00 28.25
N TYR A 849 32.40 11.19 29.46
CA TYR A 849 31.53 12.32 29.78
C TYR A 849 32.26 13.35 30.65
N GLN A 850 32.18 14.61 30.24
CA GLN A 850 32.55 15.76 31.10
C GLN A 850 31.32 16.54 31.55
N ARG A 851 30.35 16.68 30.65
CA ARG A 851 29.08 17.36 30.87
C ARG A 851 28.02 16.76 29.95
N LEU A 852 26.77 16.71 30.40
CA LEU A 852 25.62 16.31 29.60
C LEU A 852 24.52 17.36 29.69
N GLN A 853 24.05 17.86 28.55
CA GLN A 853 22.92 18.79 28.49
C GLN A 853 21.66 18.01 28.12
N LEU A 854 20.59 18.16 28.88
CA LEU A 854 19.28 17.56 28.66
C LEU A 854 18.20 18.65 28.73
N TYR A 855 16.97 18.27 28.41
CA TYR A 855 15.77 19.02 28.79
C TYR A 855 14.88 18.08 29.61
N ASP A 856 14.88 18.26 30.92
CA ASP A 856 14.29 17.33 31.87
C ASP A 856 13.94 18.01 33.19
N GLU A 857 13.56 17.22 34.19
CA GLU A 857 13.33 17.62 35.57
C GLU A 857 14.56 17.34 36.45
N SER A 858 14.95 18.33 37.26
CA SER A 858 15.97 18.18 38.31
C SER A 858 15.33 18.17 39.70
N TYR A 859 15.89 17.40 40.64
CA TYR A 859 15.48 17.41 42.06
C TYR A 859 16.58 17.96 42.97
N TRP A 860 16.19 18.73 43.99
CA TRP A 860 17.07 19.12 45.08
C TRP A 860 16.33 19.21 46.42
N LYS A 861 17.07 19.45 47.51
CA LYS A 861 16.58 19.30 48.91
C LYS A 861 16.17 17.85 49.22
N LEU A 862 16.89 16.90 48.63
CA LEU A 862 16.75 15.48 48.92
C LEU A 862 17.30 15.14 50.32
N THR A 863 16.86 14.02 50.89
CA THR A 863 17.29 13.53 52.20
C THR A 863 18.32 12.41 52.05
N GLY A 864 19.46 12.54 52.71
CA GLY A 864 20.57 11.60 52.66
C GLY A 864 21.90 12.34 52.82
N ASP A 865 23.00 11.62 52.98
CA ASP A 865 24.34 12.20 53.00
C ASP A 865 25.02 11.92 51.64
N PRO A 866 25.35 12.95 50.84
CA PRO A 866 26.13 12.78 49.61
C PRO A 866 27.51 12.13 49.82
N GLY A 867 28.06 12.18 51.04
CA GLY A 867 29.30 11.45 51.39
C GLY A 867 29.15 9.93 51.40
N ASP A 868 27.93 9.42 51.51
CA ASP A 868 27.64 7.97 51.54
C ASP A 868 27.43 7.35 50.14
N VAL A 869 27.68 8.12 49.08
CA VAL A 869 27.50 7.68 47.69
C VAL A 869 28.70 8.06 46.83
N THR A 870 28.92 7.31 45.75
CA THR A 870 29.81 7.78 44.68
C THR A 870 28.99 8.64 43.73
N LEU A 871 29.17 9.95 43.81
CA LEU A 871 28.45 10.94 43.01
C LEU A 871 28.90 10.89 41.55
N LEU A 872 27.98 10.73 40.61
CA LEU A 872 28.30 10.66 39.17
C LEU A 872 27.96 11.95 38.44
N ALA A 873 26.89 12.65 38.84
CA ALA A 873 26.48 13.89 38.21
C ALA A 873 25.78 14.84 39.19
N THR A 874 25.97 16.15 38.98
CA THR A 874 25.24 17.22 39.66
C THR A 874 24.65 18.21 38.69
N SER A 875 23.60 18.94 39.10
CA SER A 875 23.16 20.18 38.43
C SER A 875 23.21 21.37 39.41
N VAL A 876 23.23 22.60 38.89
CA VAL A 876 23.21 23.80 39.73
C VAL A 876 21.76 24.24 39.94
N GLU A 877 21.25 24.09 41.16
CA GLU A 877 19.89 24.47 41.57
C GLU A 877 19.94 25.36 42.81
N ASP A 878 19.14 26.44 42.83
CA ASP A 878 19.22 27.49 43.87
C ASP A 878 20.67 27.99 44.12
N GLY A 879 21.49 28.03 43.06
CA GLY A 879 22.91 28.45 43.13
C GLY A 879 23.87 27.42 43.73
N MET A 880 23.42 26.20 44.02
CA MET A 880 24.22 25.14 44.63
C MET A 880 24.31 23.91 43.70
N ALA A 881 25.44 23.20 43.72
CA ALA A 881 25.55 21.91 43.06
C ALA A 881 24.73 20.87 43.83
N THR A 882 23.81 20.18 43.15
CA THR A 882 22.88 19.22 43.74
C THR A 882 22.99 17.86 43.05
N PRO A 883 22.99 16.73 43.79
CA PRO A 883 23.10 15.38 43.20
C PRO A 883 21.96 15.04 42.24
N GLN A 884 22.32 14.57 41.03
CA GLN A 884 21.36 14.11 40.01
C GLN A 884 21.58 12.66 39.58
N MET A 885 22.80 12.14 39.70
CA MET A 885 23.10 10.71 39.48
C MET A 885 24.17 10.24 40.44
N TRP A 886 24.04 9.03 40.97
CA TRP A 886 25.03 8.44 41.89
C TRP A 886 24.92 6.92 41.93
N VAL A 887 25.93 6.29 42.51
CA VAL A 887 25.89 4.87 42.85
C VAL A 887 26.13 4.65 44.34
N ARG A 888 25.58 3.56 44.87
CA ARG A 888 25.84 3.08 46.22
C ARG A 888 26.21 1.61 46.17
N ASP A 889 27.30 1.27 46.84
CA ASP A 889 27.81 -0.09 46.93
C ASP A 889 27.36 -0.73 48.24
N HIS A 890 26.74 -1.91 48.16
CA HIS A 890 26.27 -2.68 49.31
C HIS A 890 27.05 -4.00 49.50
N GLN A 891 28.00 -4.31 48.61
CA GLN A 891 28.88 -5.50 48.64
C GLN A 891 28.20 -6.80 49.15
N PRO A 892 27.70 -7.69 48.26
CA PRO A 892 27.94 -7.73 46.81
C PRO A 892 26.94 -6.95 45.94
N GLY A 893 25.84 -6.43 46.52
CA GLY A 893 24.79 -5.71 45.79
C GLY A 893 25.22 -4.30 45.36
N ARG A 894 24.59 -3.78 44.30
CA ARG A 894 24.91 -2.45 43.73
C ARG A 894 23.66 -1.67 43.39
N VAL A 895 23.66 -0.38 43.69
CA VAL A 895 22.56 0.52 43.37
C VAL A 895 23.03 1.65 42.47
N PHE A 896 22.30 1.93 41.40
CA PHE A 896 22.47 3.11 40.55
C PHE A 896 21.19 3.95 40.59
N VAL A 897 21.35 5.26 40.74
CA VAL A 897 20.23 6.20 40.76
C VAL A 897 20.42 7.27 39.71
N SER A 898 19.35 7.55 38.97
CA SER A 898 19.27 8.61 37.96
C SER A 898 18.02 9.44 38.21
N ILE A 899 18.18 10.72 38.52
CA ILE A 899 17.06 11.66 38.66
C ILE A 899 16.43 12.00 37.31
N PRO A 900 17.15 12.25 36.20
CA PRO A 900 16.51 12.49 34.91
C PRO A 900 15.67 11.29 34.43
N GLY A 901 14.61 11.57 33.68
CA GLY A 901 13.60 10.60 33.26
C GLY A 901 12.15 11.08 33.39
N HIS A 902 11.90 12.38 33.56
CA HIS A 902 10.53 12.93 33.65
C HIS A 902 9.81 12.81 32.30
N TYR A 903 10.50 13.19 31.22
CA TYR A 903 9.94 13.20 29.88
C TYR A 903 10.29 11.94 29.09
N SER A 904 9.34 11.53 28.27
CA SER A 904 9.45 10.40 27.35
C SER A 904 10.64 10.51 26.39
N TRP A 905 10.93 11.71 25.87
CA TRP A 905 12.07 11.92 24.97
C TRP A 905 13.43 11.70 25.65
N THR A 906 13.53 11.79 26.98
CA THR A 906 14.81 11.61 27.69
C THR A 906 15.32 10.19 27.47
N PHE A 907 14.44 9.19 27.54
CA PHE A 907 14.81 7.79 27.30
C PHE A 907 15.22 7.50 25.85
N ASP A 908 14.82 8.35 24.91
CA ASP A 908 15.20 8.27 23.50
C ASP A 908 16.39 9.18 23.13
N ASP A 909 16.89 10.00 24.06
CA ASP A 909 18.17 10.70 23.90
C ASP A 909 19.31 9.68 23.99
N PRO A 910 20.12 9.49 22.92
CA PRO A 910 21.13 8.44 22.89
C PRO A 910 22.26 8.66 23.91
N LEU A 911 22.55 9.89 24.32
CA LEU A 911 23.59 10.17 25.32
C LEU A 911 23.11 9.84 26.74
N PHE A 912 21.86 10.14 27.07
CA PHE A 912 21.26 9.69 28.34
C PHE A 912 21.12 8.17 28.37
N ARG A 913 20.67 7.58 27.25
CA ARG A 913 20.48 6.12 27.13
C ARG A 913 21.78 5.35 27.37
N VAL A 914 22.93 5.84 26.89
CA VAL A 914 24.25 5.24 27.21
C VAL A 914 24.49 5.19 28.71
N LEU A 915 24.29 6.30 29.45
CA LEU A 915 24.51 6.33 30.90
C LEU A 915 23.61 5.35 31.63
N LEU A 916 22.31 5.32 31.25
CA LEU A 916 21.34 4.44 31.89
C LEU A 916 21.66 2.95 31.62
N LEU A 917 22.00 2.59 30.38
CA LEU A 917 22.39 1.22 30.02
C LEU A 917 23.68 0.78 30.70
N ARG A 918 24.68 1.66 30.79
CA ARG A 918 25.92 1.39 31.55
C ARG A 918 25.63 1.22 33.05
N GLY A 919 24.71 2.03 33.60
CA GLY A 919 24.24 1.89 34.97
C GLY A 919 23.60 0.53 35.24
N ILE A 920 22.69 0.10 34.36
CA ILE A 920 22.07 -1.23 34.44
C ILE A 920 23.14 -2.33 34.40
N ALA A 921 24.04 -2.31 33.42
CA ALA A 921 25.12 -3.31 33.32
C ALA A 921 26.05 -3.30 34.55
N TRP A 922 26.43 -2.12 35.04
CA TRP A 922 27.27 -2.00 36.23
C TRP A 922 26.61 -2.55 37.50
N THR A 923 25.32 -2.29 37.69
CA THR A 923 24.54 -2.86 38.81
C THR A 923 24.41 -4.36 38.72
N ALA A 924 24.47 -4.92 37.51
CA ALA A 924 24.48 -6.36 37.26
C ALA A 924 25.81 -7.05 37.54
N ASN A 925 26.85 -6.30 37.95
CA ASN A 925 28.23 -6.78 37.95
C ASN A 925 28.74 -7.23 36.56
N GLU A 926 28.24 -6.62 35.48
CA GLU A 926 28.63 -6.92 34.09
C GLU A 926 29.46 -5.78 33.47
N PRO A 927 30.21 -6.06 32.38
CA PRO A 927 30.88 -5.00 31.63
C PRO A 927 29.89 -3.92 31.16
N VAL A 928 30.20 -2.65 31.43
CA VAL A 928 29.31 -1.51 31.09
C VAL A 928 29.00 -1.39 29.59
N ASP A 929 29.83 -2.00 28.75
CA ASP A 929 29.69 -2.00 27.29
C ASP A 929 28.68 -3.03 26.76
N ARG A 930 28.16 -3.91 27.61
CA ARG A 930 27.30 -5.04 27.24
C ARG A 930 26.06 -4.64 26.43
N PHE A 931 25.51 -3.45 26.67
CA PHE A 931 24.27 -2.98 26.03
C PHE A 931 24.47 -1.87 25.01
N ASN A 932 25.70 -1.61 24.54
CA ASN A 932 25.99 -0.51 23.62
C ASN A 932 25.18 -0.59 22.31
N GLU A 933 24.84 -1.78 21.83
CA GLU A 933 23.99 -1.93 20.63
C GLU A 933 22.57 -1.38 20.81
N LEU A 934 22.06 -1.37 22.05
CA LEU A 934 20.70 -0.90 22.39
C LEU A 934 20.59 0.64 22.39
N VAL A 935 21.70 1.35 22.23
CA VAL A 935 21.70 2.82 22.17
C VAL A 935 20.91 3.31 20.95
N PHE A 936 21.01 2.59 19.84
CA PHE A 936 20.63 3.11 18.52
C PHE A 936 19.17 2.87 18.09
N PRO A 937 18.51 1.73 18.40
CA PRO A 937 17.13 1.51 18.00
C PRO A 937 16.21 2.67 18.43
N ALA A 938 15.55 3.31 17.46
CA ALA A 938 14.67 4.46 17.63
C ALA A 938 15.22 5.66 18.41
N ALA A 939 16.54 5.78 18.59
CA ALA A 939 17.14 6.94 19.25
C ALA A 939 16.88 8.24 18.47
N ARG A 940 16.74 9.35 19.20
CA ARG A 940 16.59 10.71 18.65
C ARG A 940 17.92 11.24 18.15
N MET A 941 18.37 10.73 17.01
CA MET A 941 19.63 11.05 16.36
C MET A 941 19.43 11.41 14.88
N SER A 942 20.23 12.33 14.36
CA SER A 942 20.28 12.64 12.93
C SER A 942 20.83 11.46 12.14
N ARG A 943 20.17 11.11 11.03
CA ARG A 943 20.64 10.07 10.10
C ARG A 943 21.86 10.53 9.31
#